data_AF-A0AAW2EBJ5-F1
#
_entry.id   AF-A0AAW2EBJ5-F1
#
_cell.length_a   1.000
_cell.length_b   1.000
_cell.length_c   1.000
_cell.angle_alpha   90.00
_cell.angle_beta   90.00
_cell.angle_gamma   90.00
#
_symmetry.space_group_name_H-M   'P 1'
#
loop_
_entity.id
_entity.type
_entity.pdbx_description
1 polymer ?
#
loop_
_entity_poly.entity_id
_entity_poly.type
_entity_poly.pdbx_seq_one_letter_code
_entity_poly.pdbx_strand_id
1 'polypeptide(L)'
;MDSNQSENPTGEKIILKNKELLFKLDEPVTTALSINPMANVDEEDSLSFIVLGADSVEAQASLLASYVDIQQKSMAIDYTSMVSSLSIAEMQSRLTEMLQENVKLKETLRQNNESMKQQFNTLAMWQDEVTKVHNNHKQKFAETKDLINHLKKENAELKTKLWLSQHSDDIGYKAINTISNSDILSTVSPAEFEQNMPELTDAVSKIAVEKCKEYITSLMSESFVDKDIQSLLQSKMEKEIESAMKSLNTDINYVKSDNSIEHLSYLLNIYTEKCCAKDEENARLKAFINLLEQKLKCVLTPVELNFDLSETSNLNRQKFVQNVKQYNDILQELTKCFTIQIERFALIEKDLKQITDALKFDDDTSVTLQHKEKLYKCYKQLAQEQIEIITDRQTLIKSQNQFQKIFSDYNSILYELEITINENSKLNVLKDTSTRENLQVLEQIKREQQLLEEEKKTFEQEKKNLEKEKKVFDDQKKNFETERALLHNDRKLLEQETITLQTERMSLDHQSQLYEDCEKDLQNEKKVLQVRYEQLVSETNDLRQKLDQKTIELQKTMKQLAQSAEEIQLLRSQLLIYEEDFRHEKKLADALLEEKNSLSIELQKQIDFNKQLQNSSDINAFSDKSKQTSEDSTSAPTCPKCATSFWSVRDLMAHVQRCLDS
;
A
#
# COMPACT_ATOMS: atom_id res chain seq x y z
N MET A 1 60.61 42.30 36.34
CA MET A 1 60.94 41.51 37.54
C MET A 1 59.66 41.35 38.35
N ASP A 2 58.83 40.32 38.21
CA ASP A 2 58.80 39.12 37.35
C ASP A 2 57.29 38.78 37.19
N SER A 3 56.69 38.87 35.99
CA SER A 3 56.64 37.86 34.88
C SER A 3 55.77 36.64 35.25
N ASN A 4 54.72 36.18 34.55
CA ASN A 4 53.92 36.53 33.36
C ASN A 4 52.61 35.68 33.52
N GLN A 5 51.40 36.25 33.42
CA GLN A 5 50.51 36.27 32.23
C GLN A 5 50.33 34.96 31.42
N SER A 6 49.05 34.58 31.24
CA SER A 6 48.36 34.24 29.97
C SER A 6 47.33 33.12 30.22
N GLU A 7 46.05 33.47 30.38
CA GLU A 7 44.97 33.37 29.37
C GLU A 7 44.57 31.94 28.99
N ASN A 8 43.30 31.58 29.26
CA ASN A 8 42.54 30.73 28.34
C ASN A 8 41.03 31.00 28.48
N PRO A 9 40.28 31.12 27.37
CA PRO A 9 38.95 31.73 27.36
C PRO A 9 37.78 30.71 27.36
N THR A 10 36.63 31.25 27.79
CA THR A 10 35.25 30.93 27.37
C THR A 10 34.73 29.50 27.52
N GLY A 11 34.08 29.26 28.66
CA GLY A 11 33.09 28.21 28.82
C GLY A 11 31.70 28.67 28.36
N GLU A 12 31.10 27.92 27.43
CA GLU A 12 29.68 28.03 27.11
C GLU A 12 28.86 27.15 28.06
N LYS A 13 28.05 27.81 28.89
CA LYS A 13 26.96 27.24 29.68
C LYS A 13 25.84 26.79 28.74
N ILE A 14 25.59 25.48 28.63
CA ILE A 14 24.30 24.97 28.16
C ILE A 14 23.39 24.80 29.36
N ILE A 15 22.38 25.66 29.43
CA ILE A 15 21.30 25.66 30.42
C ILE A 15 20.34 24.50 30.09
N LEU A 16 20.34 23.47 30.93
CA LEU A 16 19.35 22.40 30.89
C LEU A 16 18.00 22.96 31.43
N LYS A 17 17.11 23.39 30.54
CA LYS A 17 15.71 23.67 30.90
C LYS A 17 14.90 22.37 30.77
N ASN A 18 14.70 21.70 31.91
CA ASN A 18 13.60 20.75 32.08
C ASN A 18 12.27 21.49 31.82
N LYS A 19 11.55 21.07 30.77
CA LYS A 19 10.11 21.27 30.67
C LYS A 19 9.47 19.91 30.48
N GLU A 20 8.94 19.39 31.58
CA GLU A 20 8.01 18.27 31.61
C GLU A 20 6.81 18.59 30.70
N LEU A 21 6.58 17.76 29.68
CA LEU A 21 5.29 17.71 28.98
C LEU A 21 4.42 16.68 29.71
N LEU A 22 3.60 17.15 30.65
CA LEU A 22 2.48 16.39 31.19
C LEU A 22 1.43 16.21 30.08
N PHE A 23 1.32 15.01 29.52
CA PHE A 23 0.13 14.61 28.78
C PHE A 23 -0.92 14.09 29.78
N LYS A 24 -2.02 14.83 29.94
CA LYS A 24 -3.23 14.35 30.61
C LYS A 24 -4.07 13.58 29.59
N LEU A 25 -4.20 12.28 29.77
CA LEU A 25 -5.20 11.43 29.12
C LEU A 25 -6.52 11.64 29.86
N ASP A 26 -7.49 12.34 29.26
CA ASP A 26 -8.95 12.17 29.45
C ASP A 26 -9.74 13.34 28.84
N GLU A 27 -9.69 13.50 27.52
CA GLU A 27 -10.70 14.27 26.77
C GLU A 27 -10.98 13.60 25.43
N PRO A 28 -12.25 13.38 25.05
CA PRO A 28 -12.59 12.77 23.76
C PRO A 28 -12.44 13.82 22.66
N VAL A 29 -11.36 13.73 21.87
CA VAL A 29 -11.22 14.53 20.65
C VAL A 29 -12.14 13.93 19.59
N THR A 30 -13.30 14.56 19.41
CA THR A 30 -14.11 14.43 18.20
C THR A 30 -13.38 15.12 17.04
N THR A 31 -12.51 14.40 16.34
CA THR A 31 -11.99 14.84 15.05
C THR A 31 -13.03 14.52 13.97
N ALA A 32 -13.91 15.50 13.72
CA ALA A 32 -14.72 15.54 12.52
C ALA A 32 -13.79 15.72 11.31
N LEU A 33 -13.48 14.63 10.61
CA LEU A 33 -12.95 14.69 9.26
C LEU A 33 -14.12 14.87 8.31
N SER A 34 -14.12 16.02 7.63
CA SER A 34 -15.05 16.37 6.56
C SER A 34 -14.91 15.37 5.41
N ILE A 35 -15.90 14.50 5.24
CA ILE A 35 -16.00 13.56 4.12
C ILE A 35 -16.81 14.24 3.02
N ASN A 36 -16.17 14.49 1.89
CA ASN A 36 -16.86 14.78 0.63
C ASN A 36 -17.27 13.43 -0.01
N PRO A 37 -18.56 13.15 -0.30
CA PRO A 37 -18.97 11.85 -0.79
C PRO A 37 -19.23 11.90 -2.30
N MET A 38 -18.25 11.56 -3.13
CA MET A 38 -18.48 11.17 -4.53
C MET A 38 -17.25 10.44 -5.08
N ALA A 39 -17.25 9.11 -5.01
CA ALA A 39 -16.67 8.21 -6.02
C ALA A 39 -16.87 6.74 -5.56
N ASN A 40 -17.74 6.02 -6.27
CA ASN A 40 -17.71 4.56 -6.33
C ASN A 40 -16.43 4.13 -7.05
N VAL A 41 -15.59 3.27 -6.45
CA VAL A 41 -14.88 2.18 -7.15
C VAL A 41 -14.56 1.06 -6.14
N ASP A 42 -14.59 -0.15 -6.67
CA ASP A 42 -14.58 -1.51 -6.14
C ASP A 42 -13.64 -1.90 -4.99
N GLU A 43 -14.12 -2.93 -4.28
CA GLU A 43 -13.43 -3.80 -3.34
C GLU A 43 -12.32 -4.59 -4.03
N GLU A 44 -11.06 -4.44 -3.61
CA GLU A 44 -10.12 -5.55 -3.46
C GLU A 44 -8.93 -5.13 -2.57
N ASP A 45 -8.72 -5.88 -1.48
CA ASP A 45 -7.50 -5.99 -0.67
C ASP A 45 -6.71 -4.71 -0.33
N SER A 46 -7.28 -3.87 0.55
CA SER A 46 -6.48 -2.90 1.31
C SER A 46 -5.86 -3.55 2.54
N LEU A 47 -4.69 -4.18 2.35
CA LEU A 47 -3.74 -4.40 3.42
C LEU A 47 -3.41 -3.04 4.07
N SER A 48 -3.53 -2.97 5.39
CA SER A 48 -3.21 -1.80 6.20
C SER A 48 -1.76 -1.37 5.98
N PHE A 49 -1.54 -0.37 5.14
CA PHE A 49 -0.23 0.25 4.92
C PHE A 49 0.06 1.23 6.07
N ILE A 50 0.91 0.84 7.01
CA ILE A 50 1.56 1.80 7.90
C ILE A 50 2.63 2.49 7.05
N VAL A 51 2.33 3.70 6.57
CA VAL A 51 3.31 4.61 5.97
C VAL A 51 4.23 5.06 7.12
N LEU A 52 5.35 4.38 7.35
CA LEU A 52 6.46 5.03 8.00
C LEU A 52 7.01 6.04 6.98
N GLY A 53 6.72 7.33 7.19
CA GLY A 53 7.22 8.40 6.33
C GLY A 53 8.74 8.31 6.20
N ALA A 54 9.27 8.73 5.05
CA ALA A 54 10.71 8.71 4.75
C ALA A 54 11.57 9.30 5.88
N ASP A 55 11.04 10.32 6.56
CA ASP A 55 11.66 10.99 7.71
C ASP A 55 11.90 10.06 8.92
N SER A 56 11.12 8.98 9.09
CA SER A 56 11.26 8.02 10.19
C SER A 56 12.34 6.98 9.94
N VAL A 57 12.58 6.60 8.67
CA VAL A 57 13.61 5.63 8.29
C VAL A 57 14.97 6.31 8.18
N GLU A 58 14.99 7.55 7.69
CA GLU A 58 16.21 8.35 7.55
C GLU A 58 16.74 8.84 8.92
N ALA A 59 15.84 9.17 9.86
CA ALA A 59 16.23 9.50 11.23
C ALA A 59 16.83 8.30 12.00
N GLN A 60 16.38 7.06 11.73
CA GLN A 60 16.96 5.85 12.33
C GLN A 60 18.32 5.47 11.70
N ALA A 61 18.50 5.69 10.40
CA ALA A 61 19.77 5.47 9.72
C ALA A 61 20.87 6.42 10.20
N SER A 62 20.54 7.68 10.50
CA SER A 62 21.49 8.67 11.05
C SER A 62 21.86 8.44 12.52
N LEU A 63 21.12 7.61 13.27
CA LEU A 63 21.38 7.30 14.68
C LEU A 63 22.22 6.03 14.88
N LEU A 64 22.40 5.21 13.84
CA LEU A 64 23.28 4.04 13.86
C LEU A 64 24.71 4.50 13.57
N ALA A 65 25.61 4.33 14.55
CA ALA A 65 27.04 4.61 14.36
C ALA A 65 27.56 3.87 13.11
N SER A 66 28.09 4.64 12.15
CA SER A 66 28.61 4.10 10.89
C SER A 66 29.68 3.03 11.18
N TYR A 67 29.55 1.88 10.54
CA TYR A 67 30.53 0.79 10.63
C TYR A 67 31.95 1.28 10.31
N VAL A 68 32.07 2.27 9.41
CA VAL A 68 33.33 2.91 9.04
C VAL A 68 33.91 3.71 10.21
N ASP A 69 33.08 4.45 10.96
CA ASP A 69 33.53 5.26 12.09
C ASP A 69 34.00 4.40 13.27
N ILE A 70 33.34 3.26 13.50
CA ILE A 70 33.73 2.28 14.51
C ILE A 70 35.07 1.64 14.13
N GLN A 71 35.22 1.25 12.86
CA GLN A 71 36.46 0.65 12.36
C GLN A 71 37.62 1.64 12.44
N GLN A 72 37.42 2.90 12.05
CA GLN A 72 38.45 3.93 12.05
C GLN A 72 38.89 4.31 13.48
N LYS A 73 37.97 4.39 14.44
CA LYS A 73 38.31 4.55 15.86
C LYS A 73 39.03 3.34 16.44
N SER A 74 38.64 2.12 16.05
CA SER A 74 39.30 0.90 16.55
C SER A 74 40.74 0.75 16.06
N MET A 75 41.04 1.25 14.86
CA MET A 75 42.38 1.24 14.27
C MET A 75 43.26 2.41 14.74
N ALA A 76 42.69 3.49 15.29
CA ALA A 76 43.42 4.65 15.78
C ALA A 76 43.98 4.49 17.20
N ILE A 77 43.64 3.39 17.89
CA ILE A 77 44.11 3.11 19.25
C ILE A 77 45.39 2.26 19.16
N ASP A 78 46.55 2.86 19.48
CA ASP A 78 47.81 2.13 19.58
C ASP A 78 47.92 1.44 20.95
N TYR A 79 47.38 0.22 21.01
CA TYR A 79 47.40 -0.61 22.21
C TYR A 79 48.83 -0.91 22.70
N THR A 80 49.85 -0.84 21.83
CA THR A 80 51.25 -1.13 22.15
C THR A 80 51.87 -0.01 22.99
N SER A 81 51.59 1.24 22.62
CA SER A 81 52.02 2.43 23.35
C SER A 81 51.35 2.53 24.72
N MET A 82 50.04 2.24 24.78
CA MET A 82 49.28 2.27 26.03
C MET A 82 49.71 1.19 27.01
N VAL A 83 50.00 -0.04 26.55
CA VAL A 83 50.47 -1.13 27.41
C VAL A 83 51.89 -0.91 27.93
N SER A 84 52.72 -0.15 27.21
CA SER A 84 54.12 0.13 27.59
C SER A 84 54.27 1.23 28.65
N SER A 85 53.25 2.06 28.87
CA SER A 85 53.27 3.16 29.85
C SER A 85 52.70 2.81 31.23
N LEU A 86 52.04 1.65 31.38
CA LEU A 86 51.45 1.23 32.66
C LEU A 86 52.35 0.25 33.41
N SER A 87 52.50 0.46 34.72
CA SER A 87 53.13 -0.52 35.60
C SER A 87 52.25 -1.77 35.75
N ILE A 88 52.84 -2.90 36.15
CA ILE A 88 52.13 -4.19 36.30
C ILE A 88 50.93 -4.08 37.25
N ALA A 89 51.04 -3.26 38.31
CA ALA A 89 49.95 -3.04 39.26
C ALA A 89 48.80 -2.21 38.65
N GLU A 90 49.12 -1.18 37.86
CA GLU A 90 48.11 -0.37 37.17
C GLU A 90 47.44 -1.16 36.04
N MET A 91 48.18 -2.06 35.37
CA MET A 91 47.63 -2.98 34.38
C MET A 91 46.64 -3.97 35.01
N GLN A 92 46.95 -4.51 36.20
CA GLN A 92 46.03 -5.35 36.97
C GLN A 92 44.79 -4.60 37.44
N SER A 93 44.95 -3.35 37.92
CA SER A 93 43.82 -2.49 38.28
C SER A 93 42.92 -2.23 37.08
N ARG A 94 43.52 -1.89 35.92
CA ARG A 94 42.78 -1.60 34.69
C ARG A 94 42.07 -2.82 34.13
N LEU A 95 42.69 -4.00 34.22
CA LEU A 95 42.05 -5.26 33.85
C LEU A 95 40.83 -5.54 34.75
N THR A 96 40.97 -5.30 36.06
CA THR A 96 39.87 -5.48 37.01
C THR A 96 38.72 -4.52 36.75
N GLU A 97 39.02 -3.24 36.47
CA GLU A 97 38.03 -2.25 36.04
C GLU A 97 37.32 -2.66 34.75
N MET A 98 38.07 -3.10 33.73
CA MET A 98 37.49 -3.55 32.46
C MET A 98 36.62 -4.80 32.65
N LEU A 99 37.02 -5.74 33.50
CA LEU A 99 36.20 -6.91 33.82
C LEU A 99 34.92 -6.49 34.54
N GLN A 100 35.00 -5.53 35.47
CA GLN A 100 33.83 -5.01 36.17
C GLN A 100 32.90 -4.22 35.24
N GLU A 101 33.46 -3.45 34.31
CA GLU A 101 32.70 -2.76 33.26
C GLU A 101 32.03 -3.75 32.32
N ASN A 102 32.72 -4.81 31.91
CA ASN A 102 32.13 -5.89 31.11
C ASN A 102 30.96 -6.58 31.83
N VAL A 103 31.07 -6.82 33.14
CA VAL A 103 29.96 -7.36 33.93
C VAL A 103 28.78 -6.39 33.97
N LYS A 104 29.03 -5.09 34.17
CA LYS A 104 27.98 -4.06 34.14
C LYS A 104 27.32 -3.96 32.77
N LEU A 105 28.10 -3.95 31.69
CA LEU A 105 27.59 -3.92 30.32
C LEU A 105 26.76 -5.15 30.00
N LYS A 106 27.19 -6.34 30.44
CA LYS A 106 26.43 -7.58 30.27
C LYS A 106 25.08 -7.52 30.99
N GLU A 107 25.04 -6.95 32.20
CA GLU A 107 23.80 -6.77 32.95
C GLU A 107 22.89 -5.72 32.31
N THR A 108 23.44 -4.59 31.84
CA THR A 108 22.67 -3.56 31.10
C THR A 108 22.10 -4.13 29.81
N LEU A 109 22.87 -4.93 29.06
CA LEU A 109 22.39 -5.61 27.85
C LEU A 109 21.29 -6.61 28.17
N ARG A 110 21.41 -7.37 29.27
CA ARG A 110 20.36 -8.28 29.73
C ARG A 110 19.07 -7.52 30.04
N GLN A 111 19.16 -6.38 30.75
CA GLN A 111 18.02 -5.53 31.06
C GLN A 111 17.42 -4.88 29.81
N ASN A 112 18.26 -4.46 28.85
CA ASN A 112 17.81 -3.92 27.58
C ASN A 112 17.03 -4.96 26.75
N ASN A 113 17.54 -6.20 26.68
CA ASN A 113 16.84 -7.29 26.00
C ASN A 113 15.49 -7.61 26.65
N GLU A 114 15.40 -7.59 27.98
CA GLU A 114 14.14 -7.80 28.70
C GLU A 114 13.15 -6.65 28.41
N SER A 115 13.62 -5.40 28.42
CA SER A 115 12.80 -4.22 28.06
C SER A 115 12.33 -4.28 26.61
N MET A 116 13.20 -4.66 25.68
CA MET A 116 12.87 -4.83 24.26
C MET A 116 11.81 -5.91 24.06
N LYS A 117 11.90 -7.02 24.81
CA LYS A 117 10.89 -8.07 24.81
C LYS A 117 9.54 -7.58 25.34
N GLN A 118 9.53 -6.75 26.39
CA GLN A 118 8.32 -6.12 26.90
C GLN A 118 7.69 -5.15 25.88
N GLN A 119 8.52 -4.35 25.20
CA GLN A 119 8.07 -3.48 24.12
C GLN A 119 7.49 -4.28 22.94
N PHE A 120 8.14 -5.36 22.54
CA PHE A 120 7.65 -6.25 21.50
C PHE A 120 6.29 -6.86 21.86
N ASN A 121 6.13 -7.35 23.09
CA ASN A 121 4.85 -7.86 23.57
C ASN A 121 3.75 -6.79 23.57
N THR A 122 4.10 -5.56 23.96
CA THR A 122 3.17 -4.43 23.91
C THR A 122 2.76 -4.15 22.47
N LEU A 123 3.71 -4.11 21.53
CA LEU A 123 3.42 -3.90 20.11
C LEU A 123 2.54 -5.02 19.53
N ALA A 124 2.77 -6.27 19.92
CA ALA A 124 1.93 -7.39 19.53
C ALA A 124 0.50 -7.24 20.05
N MET A 125 0.31 -6.80 21.30
CA MET A 125 -1.03 -6.49 21.83
C MET A 125 -1.71 -5.37 21.05
N TRP A 126 -0.99 -4.28 20.73
CA TRP A 126 -1.51 -3.20 19.90
C TRP A 126 -1.90 -3.70 18.49
N GLN A 127 -1.09 -4.56 17.89
CA GLN A 127 -1.38 -5.16 16.59
C GLN A 127 -2.66 -6.02 16.64
N ASP A 128 -2.83 -6.82 17.69
CA ASP A 128 -4.04 -7.60 17.91
C ASP A 128 -5.27 -6.72 18.08
N GLU A 129 -5.16 -5.63 18.86
CA GLU A 129 -6.26 -4.67 19.05
C GLU A 129 -6.65 -3.97 17.74
N VAL A 130 -5.66 -3.50 16.96
CA VAL A 130 -5.90 -2.90 15.64
C VAL A 130 -6.56 -3.89 14.69
N THR A 131 -6.07 -5.13 14.65
CA THR A 131 -6.65 -6.20 13.82
C THR A 131 -8.09 -6.50 14.23
N LYS A 132 -8.37 -6.52 15.54
CA LYS A 132 -9.71 -6.72 16.08
C LYS A 132 -10.66 -5.58 15.71
N VAL A 133 -10.22 -4.32 15.80
CA VAL A 133 -11.01 -3.15 15.38
C VAL A 133 -11.28 -3.19 13.87
N HIS A 134 -10.26 -3.51 13.06
CA HIS A 134 -10.41 -3.66 11.62
C HIS A 134 -11.43 -4.75 11.26
N ASN A 135 -11.35 -5.91 11.90
CA ASN A 135 -12.32 -6.99 11.72
C ASN A 135 -13.73 -6.59 12.15
N ASN A 136 -13.88 -5.82 13.24
CA ASN A 136 -15.18 -5.30 13.66
C ASN A 136 -15.78 -4.32 12.63
N HIS A 137 -14.96 -3.41 12.10
CA HIS A 137 -15.40 -2.50 11.04
C HIS A 137 -15.80 -3.29 9.79
N LYS A 138 -14.98 -4.25 9.36
CA LYS A 138 -15.28 -5.12 8.21
C LYS A 138 -16.62 -5.84 8.39
N GLN A 139 -16.90 -6.38 9.58
CA GLN A 139 -18.18 -6.99 9.89
C GLN A 139 -19.34 -5.99 9.82
N LYS A 140 -19.22 -4.81 10.44
CA LYS A 140 -20.25 -3.76 10.40
C LYS A 140 -20.52 -3.26 8.99
N PHE A 141 -19.50 -3.16 8.15
CA PHE A 141 -19.64 -2.82 6.74
C PHE A 141 -20.41 -3.90 5.97
N ALA A 142 -20.11 -5.18 6.20
CA ALA A 142 -20.87 -6.29 5.60
C ALA A 142 -22.35 -6.26 6.02
N GLU A 143 -22.63 -6.09 7.32
CA GLU A 143 -24.00 -5.96 7.83
C GLU A 143 -24.74 -4.76 7.21
N THR A 144 -24.06 -3.63 7.06
CA THR A 144 -24.63 -2.43 6.41
C THR A 144 -24.89 -2.66 4.92
N LYS A 145 -23.98 -3.35 4.22
CA LYS A 145 -24.13 -3.73 2.80
C LYS A 145 -25.34 -4.64 2.62
N ASP A 146 -25.52 -5.62 3.50
CA ASP A 146 -26.67 -6.53 3.48
C ASP A 146 -28.00 -5.82 3.75
N LEU A 147 -28.00 -4.86 4.67
CA LEU A 147 -29.17 -4.02 4.94
C LEU A 147 -29.53 -3.15 3.73
N ILE A 148 -28.54 -2.51 3.09
CA ILE A 148 -28.75 -1.72 1.87
C ILE A 148 -29.31 -2.60 0.75
N ASN A 149 -28.78 -3.82 0.59
CA ASN A 149 -29.29 -4.77 -0.40
C ASN A 149 -30.74 -5.19 -0.12
N HIS A 150 -31.08 -5.44 1.15
CA HIS A 150 -32.47 -5.68 1.56
C HIS A 150 -33.38 -4.50 1.21
N LEU A 151 -32.99 -3.28 1.57
CA LEU A 151 -33.77 -2.07 1.27
C LEU A 151 -33.88 -1.80 -0.24
N LYS A 152 -32.86 -2.13 -1.04
CA LYS A 152 -32.92 -2.05 -2.51
C LYS A 152 -33.91 -3.06 -3.06
N LYS A 153 -33.92 -4.29 -2.55
CA LYS A 153 -34.87 -5.33 -2.94
C LYS A 153 -36.30 -4.92 -2.58
N GLU A 154 -36.52 -4.44 -1.36
CA GLU A 154 -37.82 -3.95 -0.92
C GLU A 154 -38.30 -2.75 -1.75
N ASN A 155 -37.41 -1.80 -2.07
CA ASN A 155 -37.74 -0.69 -2.98
C ASN A 155 -38.09 -1.18 -4.40
N ALA A 156 -37.43 -2.21 -4.91
CA ALA A 156 -37.78 -2.81 -6.19
C ALA A 156 -39.14 -3.52 -6.14
N GLU A 157 -39.45 -4.21 -5.04
CA GLU A 157 -40.76 -4.83 -4.80
C GLU A 157 -41.88 -3.78 -4.66
N LEU A 158 -41.62 -2.66 -3.97
CA LEU A 158 -42.57 -1.56 -3.86
C LEU A 158 -42.78 -0.88 -5.22
N LYS A 159 -41.69 -0.65 -5.98
CA LYS A 159 -41.77 -0.06 -7.32
C LYS A 159 -42.54 -0.95 -8.29
N THR A 160 -42.36 -2.27 -8.22
CA THR A 160 -43.14 -3.23 -9.02
C THR A 160 -44.59 -3.28 -8.59
N LYS A 161 -44.90 -3.26 -7.29
CA LYS A 161 -46.28 -3.14 -6.78
C LYS A 161 -46.96 -1.85 -7.23
N LEU A 162 -46.24 -0.73 -7.21
CA LEU A 162 -46.73 0.58 -7.64
C LEU A 162 -46.99 0.60 -9.16
N TRP A 163 -46.09 0.00 -9.94
CA TRP A 163 -46.28 -0.22 -11.38
C TRP A 163 -47.49 -1.11 -11.67
N LEU A 164 -47.65 -2.23 -10.93
CA LEU A 164 -48.80 -3.12 -11.06
C LEU A 164 -50.13 -2.41 -10.74
N SER A 165 -50.13 -1.56 -9.70
CA SER A 165 -51.31 -0.78 -9.32
C SER A 165 -51.68 0.26 -10.38
N GLN A 166 -50.69 0.90 -11.01
CA GLN A 166 -50.93 1.86 -12.10
C GLN A 166 -51.46 1.20 -13.38
N HIS A 167 -51.07 -0.04 -13.67
CA HIS A 167 -51.57 -0.77 -14.85
C HIS A 167 -52.88 -1.52 -14.60
N SER A 168 -53.25 -1.79 -13.34
CA SER A 168 -54.59 -2.29 -12.99
C SER A 168 -55.67 -1.26 -13.36
N ASP A 169 -55.39 0.03 -13.21
CA ASP A 169 -56.30 1.12 -13.56
C ASP A 169 -56.39 1.34 -15.09
N ASP A 170 -55.35 1.02 -15.87
CA ASP A 170 -55.36 1.15 -17.36
C ASP A 170 -55.93 -0.10 -18.07
N ILE A 171 -55.86 -1.29 -17.45
CA ILE A 171 -56.43 -2.54 -17.98
C ILE A 171 -57.96 -2.61 -17.78
N GLY A 172 -58.49 -1.99 -16.72
CA GLY A 172 -59.93 -1.94 -16.44
C GLY A 172 -60.76 -1.23 -17.52
N TYR A 173 -60.15 -0.32 -18.30
CA TYR A 173 -60.84 0.43 -19.36
C TYR A 173 -60.58 -0.11 -20.79
N LYS A 174 -59.56 -0.95 -20.99
CA LYS A 174 -59.23 -1.54 -22.32
C LYS A 174 -59.79 -2.96 -22.53
N ALA A 175 -60.14 -3.69 -21.48
CA ALA A 175 -60.58 -5.10 -21.58
C ALA A 175 -62.03 -5.31 -22.05
N ILE A 176 -62.85 -4.27 -22.22
CA ILE A 176 -64.25 -4.40 -22.65
C ILE A 176 -64.40 -4.40 -24.19
N ASN A 177 -63.36 -4.04 -24.96
CA ASN A 177 -63.52 -3.78 -26.40
C ASN A 177 -62.89 -4.83 -27.36
N THR A 178 -62.28 -5.91 -26.85
CA THR A 178 -61.47 -6.82 -27.69
C THR A 178 -61.67 -8.31 -27.44
N ILE A 179 -62.77 -8.72 -26.80
CA ILE A 179 -63.17 -10.13 -26.72
C ILE A 179 -64.37 -10.36 -27.65
N SER A 180 -64.08 -10.47 -28.95
CA SER A 180 -64.93 -11.10 -29.95
C SER A 180 -64.06 -11.53 -31.12
N ASN A 181 -63.53 -12.76 -31.05
CA ASN A 181 -63.59 -13.81 -32.09
C ASN A 181 -62.40 -14.78 -32.06
N SER A 182 -62.75 -16.07 -31.91
CA SER A 182 -62.11 -17.33 -32.36
C SER A 182 -60.70 -17.69 -31.89
N ASP A 183 -60.41 -18.80 -31.19
CA ASP A 183 -60.64 -20.26 -31.38
C ASP A 183 -59.53 -21.04 -32.11
N ILE A 184 -58.80 -21.85 -31.32
CA ILE A 184 -58.49 -23.30 -31.41
C ILE A 184 -57.59 -23.90 -32.56
N LEU A 185 -56.53 -24.61 -32.11
CA LEU A 185 -56.02 -25.99 -32.46
C LEU A 185 -54.77 -26.28 -33.33
N SER A 186 -54.11 -27.35 -32.83
CA SER A 186 -52.96 -28.21 -33.19
C SER A 186 -52.83 -28.82 -34.59
N THR A 187 -51.63 -29.36 -34.91
CA THR A 187 -51.45 -30.67 -35.62
C THR A 187 -50.02 -31.27 -35.49
N VAL A 188 -49.96 -32.61 -35.49
CA VAL A 188 -48.82 -33.56 -35.41
C VAL A 188 -48.65 -34.31 -36.75
N SER A 189 -47.46 -34.87 -37.08
CA SER A 189 -47.38 -36.08 -37.93
C SER A 189 -46.10 -36.95 -37.67
N PRO A 190 -46.20 -38.29 -37.62
CA PRO A 190 -45.12 -39.27 -37.37
C PRO A 190 -44.73 -40.14 -38.60
N ALA A 191 -43.47 -40.60 -38.66
CA ALA A 191 -43.00 -41.71 -39.49
C ALA A 191 -41.71 -42.29 -38.88
N GLU A 192 -41.38 -43.55 -39.16
CA GLU A 192 -40.22 -44.35 -38.69
C GLU A 192 -40.45 -45.19 -37.42
N PHE A 193 -41.26 -46.25 -37.56
CA PHE A 193 -41.42 -47.31 -36.56
C PHE A 193 -41.28 -48.69 -37.24
N GLU A 194 -40.11 -48.98 -37.81
CA GLU A 194 -39.79 -50.33 -38.33
C GLU A 194 -38.29 -50.57 -38.55
N GLN A 195 -37.44 -50.23 -37.56
CA GLN A 195 -35.99 -50.51 -37.65
C GLN A 195 -35.31 -51.05 -36.37
N ASN A 196 -36.07 -51.39 -35.32
CA ASN A 196 -35.50 -51.78 -34.01
C ASN A 196 -35.80 -53.23 -33.60
N MET A 197 -35.48 -54.20 -34.46
CA MET A 197 -35.49 -55.64 -34.13
C MET A 197 -34.13 -56.33 -33.89
N PRO A 198 -32.94 -55.69 -34.02
CA PRO A 198 -31.67 -56.27 -33.55
C PRO A 198 -31.28 -55.88 -32.11
N GLU A 199 -31.82 -54.78 -31.56
CA GLU A 199 -31.41 -54.21 -30.25
C GLU A 199 -31.93 -54.99 -29.03
N LEU A 200 -32.98 -55.80 -29.20
CA LEU A 200 -33.57 -56.56 -28.08
C LEU A 200 -32.76 -57.83 -27.75
N THR A 201 -32.11 -58.44 -28.74
CA THR A 201 -31.25 -59.62 -28.59
C THR A 201 -29.92 -59.30 -27.89
N ASP A 202 -29.41 -58.08 -28.09
CA ASP A 202 -28.19 -57.59 -27.44
C ASP A 202 -28.46 -57.23 -25.96
N ALA A 203 -29.65 -56.69 -25.67
CA ALA A 203 -30.09 -56.40 -24.30
C ALA A 203 -30.32 -57.67 -23.44
N VAL A 204 -30.86 -58.76 -24.04
CA VAL A 204 -31.06 -60.03 -23.33
C VAL A 204 -29.73 -60.73 -23.01
N SER A 205 -28.73 -60.62 -23.90
CA SER A 205 -27.37 -61.12 -23.67
C SER A 205 -26.65 -60.32 -22.57
N LYS A 206 -26.89 -59.01 -22.50
CA LYS A 206 -26.35 -58.13 -21.45
C LYS A 206 -26.95 -58.42 -20.06
N ILE A 207 -28.24 -58.72 -19.98
CA ILE A 207 -28.92 -59.10 -18.72
C ILE A 207 -28.46 -60.48 -18.20
N ALA A 208 -28.14 -61.42 -19.09
CA ALA A 208 -27.60 -62.73 -18.70
C ALA A 208 -26.17 -62.63 -18.14
N VAL A 209 -25.34 -61.76 -18.72
CA VAL A 209 -23.97 -61.48 -18.24
C VAL A 209 -23.99 -60.75 -16.89
N GLU A 210 -24.94 -59.83 -16.69
CA GLU A 210 -25.03 -59.08 -15.44
C GLU A 210 -25.56 -59.94 -14.27
N LYS A 211 -26.48 -60.88 -14.53
CA LYS A 211 -26.88 -61.89 -13.52
C LYS A 211 -25.76 -62.88 -13.19
N CYS A 212 -24.91 -63.25 -14.15
CA CYS A 212 -23.71 -64.04 -13.88
C CYS A 212 -22.68 -63.24 -13.06
N LYS A 213 -22.53 -61.94 -13.30
CA LYS A 213 -21.71 -61.04 -12.44
C LYS A 213 -22.28 -60.94 -11.02
N GLU A 214 -23.58 -60.81 -10.85
CA GLU A 214 -24.20 -60.75 -9.52
C GLU A 214 -24.05 -62.08 -8.76
N TYR A 215 -24.18 -63.22 -9.44
CA TYR A 215 -23.95 -64.55 -8.86
C TYR A 215 -22.48 -64.76 -8.46
N ILE A 216 -21.52 -64.34 -9.29
CA ILE A 216 -20.09 -64.38 -8.98
C ILE A 216 -19.75 -63.40 -7.83
N THR A 217 -20.38 -62.22 -7.80
CA THR A 217 -20.18 -61.22 -6.71
C THR A 217 -20.75 -61.74 -5.39
N SER A 218 -21.87 -62.45 -5.41
CA SER A 218 -22.44 -63.08 -4.22
C SER A 218 -21.61 -64.28 -3.72
N LEU A 219 -21.06 -65.11 -4.63
CA LEU A 219 -20.20 -66.24 -4.26
C LEU A 219 -18.84 -65.79 -3.69
N MET A 220 -18.31 -64.66 -4.17
CA MET A 220 -17.04 -64.07 -3.72
C MET A 220 -17.17 -63.29 -2.41
N SER A 221 -18.40 -63.07 -1.92
CA SER A 221 -18.68 -62.36 -0.65
C SER A 221 -18.73 -63.30 0.57
N GLU A 222 -18.80 -64.62 0.36
CA GLU A 222 -19.00 -65.62 1.43
C GLU A 222 -17.72 -66.37 1.85
N SER A 223 -16.62 -66.19 1.13
CA SER A 223 -15.31 -66.73 1.50
C SER A 223 -14.24 -65.65 1.48
N PHE A 224 -13.45 -65.61 2.55
CA PHE A 224 -12.26 -64.79 2.77
C PHE A 224 -12.48 -63.49 3.57
N VAL A 225 -12.18 -63.65 4.86
CA VAL A 225 -11.91 -62.59 5.83
C VAL A 225 -10.59 -61.91 5.44
N ASP A 226 -10.64 -60.81 4.69
CA ASP A 226 -9.85 -59.60 4.97
C ASP A 226 -10.26 -58.43 4.05
N LYS A 227 -11.06 -57.50 4.57
CA LYS A 227 -11.67 -56.41 3.78
C LYS A 227 -10.70 -55.28 3.44
N ASP A 228 -9.60 -55.15 4.18
CA ASP A 228 -8.72 -53.98 4.08
C ASP A 228 -7.63 -54.15 3.01
N ILE A 229 -7.18 -55.37 2.74
CA ILE A 229 -6.14 -55.67 1.73
C ILE A 229 -6.70 -55.55 0.31
N GLN A 230 -7.99 -55.88 0.11
CA GLN A 230 -8.61 -55.84 -1.20
C GLN A 230 -8.97 -54.42 -1.67
N SER A 231 -9.37 -53.53 -0.76
CA SER A 231 -9.64 -52.13 -1.13
C SER A 231 -8.39 -51.36 -1.59
N LEU A 232 -7.23 -51.69 -1.01
CA LEU A 232 -5.96 -51.03 -1.32
C LEU A 232 -5.38 -51.53 -2.66
N LEU A 233 -5.50 -52.83 -2.94
CA LEU A 233 -5.08 -53.41 -4.23
C LEU A 233 -5.99 -52.98 -5.37
N GLN A 234 -7.31 -52.90 -5.13
CA GLN A 234 -8.27 -52.49 -6.14
C GLN A 234 -8.17 -51.00 -6.49
N SER A 235 -8.02 -50.12 -5.48
CA SER A 235 -7.80 -48.67 -5.70
C SER A 235 -6.49 -48.38 -6.44
N LYS A 236 -5.46 -49.20 -6.24
CA LYS A 236 -4.16 -49.05 -6.91
C LYS A 236 -4.21 -49.56 -8.36
N MET A 237 -4.82 -50.72 -8.59
CA MET A 237 -4.95 -51.30 -9.93
C MET A 237 -5.93 -50.51 -10.81
N GLU A 238 -7.02 -49.99 -10.25
CA GLU A 238 -7.97 -49.12 -10.97
C GLU A 238 -7.33 -47.77 -11.33
N LYS A 239 -6.51 -47.17 -10.45
CA LYS A 239 -5.77 -45.93 -10.77
C LYS A 239 -4.69 -46.13 -11.84
N GLU A 240 -4.03 -47.29 -11.86
CA GLU A 240 -3.03 -47.61 -12.89
C GLU A 240 -3.67 -47.91 -14.25
N ILE A 241 -4.81 -48.62 -14.27
CA ILE A 241 -5.56 -48.89 -15.51
C ILE A 241 -6.22 -47.63 -16.06
N GLU A 242 -6.80 -46.78 -15.20
CA GLU A 242 -7.40 -45.49 -15.60
C GLU A 242 -6.34 -44.51 -16.14
N SER A 243 -5.14 -44.51 -15.55
CA SER A 243 -3.98 -43.73 -16.04
C SER A 243 -3.47 -44.25 -17.39
N ALA A 244 -3.37 -45.57 -17.56
CA ALA A 244 -2.96 -46.19 -18.82
C ALA A 244 -4.00 -46.03 -19.94
N MET A 245 -5.30 -46.12 -19.62
CA MET A 245 -6.39 -45.89 -20.58
C MET A 245 -6.52 -44.41 -20.96
N LYS A 246 -6.30 -43.47 -20.02
CA LYS A 246 -6.25 -42.04 -20.36
C LYS A 246 -5.09 -41.72 -21.29
N SER A 247 -3.89 -42.28 -21.05
CA SER A 247 -2.75 -42.15 -21.95
C SER A 247 -3.08 -42.63 -23.37
N LEU A 248 -3.66 -43.83 -23.51
CA LEU A 248 -4.03 -44.40 -24.82
C LEU A 248 -5.16 -43.64 -25.53
N ASN A 249 -6.14 -43.11 -24.79
CA ASN A 249 -7.27 -42.39 -25.39
C ASN A 249 -6.94 -40.95 -25.82
N THR A 250 -5.96 -40.28 -25.19
CA THR A 250 -5.41 -39.01 -25.74
C THR A 250 -4.69 -39.23 -27.06
N ASP A 251 -4.06 -40.39 -27.25
CA ASP A 251 -3.28 -40.70 -28.45
C ASP A 251 -4.15 -41.14 -29.65
N ILE A 252 -5.36 -41.69 -29.39
CA ILE A 252 -6.28 -42.12 -30.46
C ILE A 252 -7.18 -40.96 -30.96
N ASN A 253 -7.50 -39.97 -30.12
CA ASN A 253 -8.42 -38.88 -30.48
C ASN A 253 -7.78 -37.72 -31.27
N TYR A 254 -6.46 -37.74 -31.51
CA TYR A 254 -5.78 -36.77 -32.39
C TYR A 254 -5.47 -37.32 -33.80
N VAL A 255 -6.04 -38.48 -34.16
CA VAL A 255 -5.82 -39.17 -35.45
C VAL A 255 -6.80 -38.72 -36.55
N LYS A 256 -7.63 -37.69 -36.29
CA LYS A 256 -8.62 -37.17 -37.27
C LYS A 256 -8.21 -35.88 -38.01
N SER A 257 -6.98 -35.39 -37.90
CA SER A 257 -6.52 -34.23 -38.70
C SER A 257 -5.26 -34.54 -39.51
N ASP A 258 -5.25 -34.09 -40.76
CA ASP A 258 -4.44 -34.48 -41.92
C ASP A 258 -2.89 -34.27 -41.88
N ASN A 259 -2.24 -34.28 -40.71
CA ASN A 259 -0.76 -34.16 -40.60
C ASN A 259 -0.07 -35.50 -40.26
N SER A 260 -0.47 -36.58 -40.92
CA SER A 260 -0.24 -37.95 -40.46
C SER A 260 1.14 -38.57 -40.75
N ILE A 261 2.00 -38.01 -41.61
CA ILE A 261 3.23 -38.72 -42.03
C ILE A 261 4.44 -38.37 -41.15
N GLU A 262 4.58 -37.10 -40.76
CA GLU A 262 5.77 -36.63 -40.03
C GLU A 262 5.75 -37.05 -38.55
N HIS A 263 4.56 -37.09 -37.94
CA HIS A 263 4.40 -37.52 -36.55
C HIS A 263 4.51 -39.05 -36.39
N LEU A 264 4.04 -39.82 -37.39
CA LEU A 264 4.29 -41.27 -37.44
C LEU A 264 5.78 -41.57 -37.61
N SER A 265 6.52 -40.78 -38.40
CA SER A 265 7.97 -40.91 -38.54
C SER A 265 8.70 -40.66 -37.21
N TYR A 266 8.31 -39.61 -36.48
CA TYR A 266 8.89 -39.30 -35.18
C TYR A 266 8.59 -40.37 -34.12
N LEU A 267 7.35 -40.86 -34.03
CA LEU A 267 6.98 -41.95 -33.13
C LEU A 267 7.68 -43.26 -33.51
N LEU A 268 7.75 -43.59 -34.81
CA LEU A 268 8.46 -44.78 -35.28
C LEU A 268 9.94 -44.72 -34.91
N ASN A 269 10.56 -43.54 -34.98
CA ASN A 269 11.96 -43.33 -34.59
C ASN A 269 12.16 -43.53 -33.08
N ILE A 270 11.25 -43.02 -32.25
CA ILE A 270 11.28 -43.24 -30.79
C ILE A 270 11.13 -44.72 -30.45
N TYR A 271 10.21 -45.42 -31.10
CA TYR A 271 10.01 -46.85 -30.86
C TYR A 271 11.18 -47.69 -31.39
N THR A 272 11.78 -47.33 -32.52
CA THR A 272 12.99 -48.02 -33.01
C THR A 272 14.18 -47.77 -32.10
N GLU A 273 14.36 -46.55 -31.57
CA GLU A 273 15.41 -46.26 -30.59
C GLU A 273 15.22 -47.05 -29.28
N LYS A 274 13.97 -47.19 -28.82
CA LYS A 274 13.62 -48.03 -27.66
C LYS A 274 13.85 -49.53 -27.92
N CYS A 275 13.55 -50.00 -29.13
CA CYS A 275 13.82 -51.39 -29.55
C CYS A 275 15.33 -51.65 -29.66
N CYS A 276 16.10 -50.73 -30.24
CA CYS A 276 17.56 -50.82 -30.31
C CYS A 276 18.20 -50.88 -28.91
N ALA A 277 17.73 -50.05 -27.97
CA ALA A 277 18.20 -50.10 -26.58
C ALA A 277 17.89 -51.45 -25.90
N LYS A 278 16.72 -52.03 -26.20
CA LYS A 278 16.33 -53.36 -25.72
C LYS A 278 17.15 -54.48 -26.36
N ASP A 279 17.52 -54.34 -27.64
CA ASP A 279 18.36 -55.30 -28.34
C ASP A 279 19.81 -55.28 -27.83
N GLU A 280 20.35 -54.11 -27.50
CA GLU A 280 21.65 -53.98 -26.81
C GLU A 280 21.63 -54.59 -25.41
N GLU A 281 20.55 -54.39 -24.65
CA GLU A 281 20.35 -55.03 -23.34
C GLU A 281 20.31 -56.56 -23.47
N ASN A 282 19.56 -57.08 -24.44
CA ASN A 282 19.50 -58.51 -24.75
C ASN A 282 20.87 -59.06 -25.18
N ALA A 283 21.64 -58.31 -25.98
CA ALA A 283 22.99 -58.72 -26.37
C ALA A 283 23.94 -58.80 -25.16
N ARG A 284 23.86 -57.83 -24.23
CA ARG A 284 24.64 -57.85 -22.98
C ARG A 284 24.25 -59.02 -22.09
N LEU A 285 22.95 -59.27 -21.92
CA LEU A 285 22.46 -60.41 -21.15
C LEU A 285 22.90 -61.74 -21.77
N LYS A 286 22.86 -61.87 -23.10
CA LYS A 286 23.31 -63.07 -23.82
C LYS A 286 24.83 -63.29 -23.67
N ALA A 287 25.63 -62.23 -23.69
CA ALA A 287 27.07 -62.32 -23.39
C ALA A 287 27.34 -62.75 -21.94
N PHE A 288 26.54 -62.26 -20.99
CA PHE A 288 26.64 -62.65 -19.58
C PHE A 288 26.23 -64.11 -19.36
N ILE A 289 25.19 -64.59 -20.03
CA ILE A 289 24.79 -66.00 -20.04
C ILE A 289 25.93 -66.87 -20.59
N ASN A 290 26.53 -66.52 -21.73
CA ASN A 290 27.68 -67.24 -22.28
C ASN A 290 28.88 -67.27 -21.31
N LEU A 291 29.13 -66.17 -20.60
CA LEU A 291 30.19 -66.09 -19.59
C LEU A 291 29.89 -67.00 -18.38
N LEU A 292 28.63 -67.04 -17.94
CA LEU A 292 28.18 -67.95 -16.88
C LEU A 292 28.23 -69.41 -17.33
N GLU A 293 27.87 -69.71 -18.57
CA GLU A 293 27.99 -71.05 -19.16
C GLU A 293 29.45 -71.49 -19.27
N GLN A 294 30.37 -70.61 -19.67
CA GLN A 294 31.81 -70.88 -19.62
C GLN A 294 32.26 -71.19 -18.19
N LYS A 295 31.85 -70.39 -17.21
CA LYS A 295 32.18 -70.62 -15.80
C LYS A 295 31.59 -71.93 -15.28
N LEU A 296 30.36 -72.28 -15.64
CA LEU A 296 29.73 -73.55 -15.29
C LEU A 296 30.46 -74.73 -15.94
N LYS A 297 30.90 -74.58 -17.20
CA LYS A 297 31.66 -75.59 -17.93
C LYS A 297 33.03 -75.88 -17.28
N CYS A 298 33.65 -74.89 -16.65
CA CYS A 298 34.87 -75.09 -15.85
C CYS A 298 34.62 -75.76 -14.49
N VAL A 299 33.41 -75.68 -13.94
CA VAL A 299 33.07 -76.25 -12.61
C VAL A 299 32.54 -77.68 -12.73
N LEU A 300 31.99 -78.09 -13.88
CA LEU A 300 31.36 -79.40 -14.09
C LEU A 300 32.23 -80.47 -14.76
N THR A 301 33.50 -80.22 -15.06
CA THR A 301 34.43 -81.28 -15.49
C THR A 301 34.84 -82.14 -14.28
N PRO A 302 34.57 -83.46 -14.27
CA PRO A 302 35.08 -84.37 -13.25
C PRO A 302 36.60 -84.34 -13.24
N VAL A 303 37.20 -84.55 -12.07
CA VAL A 303 38.64 -84.67 -11.85
C VAL A 303 39.18 -85.89 -12.60
N GLU A 304 39.44 -85.73 -13.90
CA GLU A 304 40.47 -86.47 -14.61
C GLU A 304 41.73 -85.63 -14.55
N LEU A 305 42.80 -86.21 -13.98
CA LEU A 305 44.15 -85.65 -13.94
C LEU A 305 44.72 -85.54 -15.37
N ASN A 306 44.18 -84.64 -16.19
CA ASN A 306 44.78 -84.17 -17.42
C ASN A 306 45.45 -82.84 -17.12
N PHE A 307 46.74 -82.94 -16.79
CA PHE A 307 47.66 -81.82 -16.67
C PHE A 307 47.98 -81.27 -18.06
N ASP A 308 47.09 -80.42 -18.58
CA ASP A 308 47.40 -79.53 -19.71
C ASP A 308 47.44 -78.08 -19.20
N LEU A 309 48.66 -77.63 -18.91
CA LEU A 309 48.99 -76.21 -18.71
C LEU A 309 50.21 -75.90 -19.56
N SER A 310 49.94 -75.26 -20.69
CA SER A 310 50.92 -74.64 -21.55
C SER A 310 51.67 -73.50 -20.84
N GLU A 311 52.96 -73.41 -21.14
CA GLU A 311 53.75 -72.17 -21.20
C GLU A 311 54.34 -71.52 -19.94
N THR A 312 54.46 -72.22 -18.80
CA THR A 312 55.41 -71.79 -17.75
C THR A 312 56.40 -72.88 -17.35
N SER A 313 57.59 -72.79 -17.97
CA SER A 313 58.85 -73.43 -17.57
C SER A 313 58.93 -74.97 -17.70
N ASN A 314 59.01 -75.42 -18.96
CA ASN A 314 59.54 -76.74 -19.35
C ASN A 314 60.84 -77.11 -18.59
N LEU A 315 61.63 -76.11 -18.23
CA LEU A 315 62.85 -76.22 -17.43
C LEU A 315 62.64 -76.77 -16.00
N ASN A 316 61.58 -76.36 -15.29
CA ASN A 316 61.38 -76.79 -13.89
C ASN A 316 60.90 -78.24 -13.82
N ARG A 317 60.03 -78.65 -14.75
CA ARG A 317 59.61 -80.04 -14.88
C ARG A 317 60.78 -80.93 -15.31
N GLN A 318 61.63 -80.45 -16.21
CA GLN A 318 62.84 -81.15 -16.63
C GLN A 318 63.85 -81.29 -15.48
N LYS A 319 64.06 -80.23 -14.68
CA LYS A 319 64.89 -80.26 -13.47
C LYS A 319 64.34 -81.23 -12.42
N PHE A 320 63.02 -81.28 -12.21
CA PHE A 320 62.41 -82.23 -11.28
C PHE A 320 62.62 -83.68 -11.72
N VAL A 321 62.34 -83.99 -12.99
CA VAL A 321 62.57 -85.33 -13.55
C VAL A 321 64.06 -85.71 -13.47
N GLN A 322 64.96 -84.76 -13.72
CA GLN A 322 66.40 -84.96 -13.61
C GLN A 322 66.84 -85.20 -12.16
N ASN A 323 66.31 -84.46 -11.19
CA ASN A 323 66.61 -84.64 -9.77
C ASN A 323 66.08 -85.98 -9.26
N VAL A 324 64.84 -86.35 -9.61
CA VAL A 324 64.26 -87.67 -9.26
C VAL A 324 65.09 -88.80 -9.86
N LYS A 325 65.55 -88.64 -11.10
CA LYS A 325 66.45 -89.61 -11.74
C LYS A 325 67.79 -89.70 -10.99
N GLN A 326 68.40 -88.57 -10.64
CA GLN A 326 69.63 -88.54 -9.85
C GLN A 326 69.47 -89.22 -8.48
N TYR A 327 68.36 -88.99 -7.77
CA TYR A 327 68.09 -89.64 -6.49
C TYR A 327 67.90 -91.14 -6.63
N ASN A 328 67.21 -91.57 -7.68
CA ASN A 328 67.02 -92.98 -7.98
C ASN A 328 68.34 -93.67 -8.36
N ASP A 329 69.21 -93.00 -9.11
CA ASP A 329 70.54 -93.51 -9.47
C ASP A 329 71.42 -93.69 -8.21
N ILE A 330 71.41 -92.72 -7.29
CA ILE A 330 72.14 -92.81 -6.00
C ILE A 330 71.56 -93.92 -5.11
N LEU A 331 70.23 -94.05 -5.05
CA LEU A 331 69.56 -95.12 -4.29
C LEU A 331 69.91 -96.51 -4.87
N GLN A 332 70.00 -96.61 -6.19
CA GLN A 332 70.39 -97.84 -6.87
C GLN A 332 71.86 -98.17 -6.62
N GLU A 333 72.75 -97.18 -6.59
CA GLU A 333 74.16 -97.33 -6.21
C GLU A 333 74.29 -97.83 -4.76
N LEU A 334 73.54 -97.24 -3.83
CA LEU A 334 73.48 -97.68 -2.44
C LEU A 334 73.00 -99.13 -2.32
N THR A 335 71.95 -99.49 -3.06
CA THR A 335 71.40 -100.85 -3.10
C THR A 335 72.42 -101.86 -3.64
N LYS A 336 73.16 -101.48 -4.69
CA LYS A 336 74.26 -102.30 -5.23
C LYS A 336 75.38 -102.47 -4.21
N CYS A 337 75.78 -101.42 -3.50
CA CYS A 337 76.79 -101.51 -2.43
C CYS A 337 76.37 -102.49 -1.34
N PHE A 338 75.12 -102.43 -0.85
CA PHE A 338 74.64 -103.39 0.15
C PHE A 338 74.61 -104.82 -0.39
N THR A 339 74.24 -105.01 -1.66
CA THR A 339 74.22 -106.35 -2.28
C THR A 339 75.63 -106.94 -2.38
N ILE A 340 76.60 -106.16 -2.85
CA ILE A 340 78.03 -106.56 -2.92
C ILE A 340 78.56 -106.87 -1.52
N GLN A 341 78.22 -106.04 -0.52
CA GLN A 341 78.65 -106.26 0.84
C GLN A 341 78.13 -107.59 1.43
N ILE A 342 76.87 -107.94 1.15
CA ILE A 342 76.28 -109.23 1.54
C ILE A 342 77.02 -110.39 0.87
N GLU A 343 77.31 -110.29 -0.44
CA GLU A 343 78.05 -111.31 -1.19
C GLU A 343 79.47 -111.51 -0.64
N ARG A 344 80.18 -110.42 -0.30
CA ARG A 344 81.51 -110.50 0.32
C ARG A 344 81.49 -111.14 1.70
N PHE A 345 80.50 -110.84 2.52
CA PHE A 345 80.35 -111.52 3.81
C PHE A 345 80.17 -113.03 3.65
N ALA A 346 79.44 -113.47 2.62
CA ALA A 346 79.31 -114.90 2.30
C ALA A 346 80.64 -115.52 1.82
N LEU A 347 81.47 -114.79 1.07
CA LEU A 347 82.82 -115.25 0.68
C LEU A 347 83.76 -115.38 1.89
N ILE A 348 83.76 -114.39 2.78
CA ILE A 348 84.55 -114.44 4.02
C ILE A 348 84.10 -115.61 4.88
N GLU A 349 82.79 -115.84 5.03
CA GLU A 349 82.26 -116.99 5.76
C GLU A 349 82.77 -118.31 5.17
N LYS A 350 82.81 -118.42 3.84
CA LYS A 350 83.35 -119.59 3.13
C LYS A 350 84.86 -119.76 3.34
N ASP A 351 85.64 -118.68 3.31
CA ASP A 351 87.10 -118.73 3.53
C ASP A 351 87.43 -119.05 5.00
N LEU A 352 86.68 -118.50 5.96
CA LEU A 352 86.79 -118.85 7.38
C LEU A 352 86.42 -120.31 7.63
N LYS A 353 85.41 -120.84 6.93
CA LYS A 353 85.05 -122.26 6.99
C LYS A 353 86.18 -123.15 6.44
N GLN A 354 86.79 -122.78 5.31
CA GLN A 354 87.96 -123.49 4.77
C GLN A 354 89.16 -123.47 5.71
N ILE A 355 89.42 -122.34 6.38
CA ILE A 355 90.46 -122.25 7.43
C ILE A 355 90.14 -123.19 8.58
N THR A 356 88.88 -123.19 9.04
CA THR A 356 88.42 -124.07 10.14
C THR A 356 88.56 -125.54 9.78
N ASP A 357 88.21 -125.93 8.56
CA ASP A 357 88.32 -127.30 8.07
C ASP A 357 89.79 -127.72 7.88
N ALA A 358 90.65 -126.81 7.41
CA ALA A 358 92.09 -127.06 7.29
C ALA A 358 92.80 -127.20 8.65
N LEU A 359 92.27 -126.57 9.71
CA LEU A 359 92.78 -126.69 11.08
C LEU A 359 92.32 -127.95 11.82
N LYS A 360 91.29 -128.67 11.32
CA LYS A 360 90.74 -129.89 11.94
C LYS A 360 91.47 -131.19 11.55
N PHE A 361 92.43 -131.14 10.61
CA PHE A 361 93.23 -132.32 10.25
C PHE A 361 94.42 -132.49 11.19
N ASP A 362 94.41 -133.59 11.94
CA ASP A 362 95.40 -133.97 12.95
C ASP A 362 96.34 -135.07 12.39
N ASP A 363 97.64 -134.88 12.60
CA ASP A 363 98.74 -135.87 12.54
C ASP A 363 98.86 -136.83 11.34
N ASP A 364 99.07 -136.29 10.13
CA ASP A 364 99.81 -137.04 9.09
C ASP A 364 100.85 -136.17 8.38
N THR A 365 102.14 -136.46 8.64
CA THR A 365 103.30 -135.62 8.31
C THR A 365 103.57 -135.46 6.81
N SER A 366 102.86 -136.21 5.96
CA SER A 366 102.89 -136.10 4.50
C SER A 366 101.91 -135.04 3.95
N VAL A 367 101.00 -134.53 4.78
CA VAL A 367 99.82 -133.73 4.37
C VAL A 367 99.93 -132.26 4.82
N THR A 368 100.90 -131.93 5.68
CA THR A 368 101.16 -130.62 6.30
C THR A 368 101.56 -129.52 5.33
N LEU A 369 102.26 -129.83 4.23
CA LEU A 369 102.74 -128.83 3.28
C LEU A 369 101.59 -128.28 2.40
N GLN A 370 100.68 -129.16 1.98
CA GLN A 370 99.48 -128.81 1.20
C GLN A 370 98.46 -128.03 2.04
N HIS A 371 98.38 -128.30 3.35
CA HIS A 371 97.52 -127.56 4.27
C HIS A 371 98.03 -126.15 4.51
N LYS A 372 99.34 -125.98 4.72
CA LYS A 372 99.97 -124.65 4.86
C LYS A 372 99.76 -123.75 3.63
N GLU A 373 99.85 -124.32 2.44
CA GLU A 373 99.65 -123.58 1.19
C GLU A 373 98.18 -123.14 1.00
N LYS A 374 97.22 -124.02 1.34
CA LYS A 374 95.78 -123.67 1.38
C LYS A 374 95.47 -122.58 2.40
N LEU A 375 96.10 -122.64 3.57
CA LEU A 375 95.90 -121.67 4.65
C LEU A 375 96.51 -120.29 4.27
N TYR A 376 97.67 -120.28 3.63
CA TYR A 376 98.27 -119.06 3.07
C TYR A 376 97.40 -118.46 1.96
N LYS A 377 96.81 -119.29 1.09
CA LYS A 377 95.87 -118.85 0.06
C LYS A 377 94.61 -118.22 0.67
N CYS A 378 94.01 -118.85 1.68
CA CYS A 378 92.85 -118.30 2.39
C CYS A 378 93.19 -116.98 3.09
N TYR A 379 94.37 -116.88 3.71
CA TYR A 379 94.82 -115.63 4.36
C TYR A 379 94.98 -114.48 3.35
N LYS A 380 95.54 -114.76 2.16
CA LYS A 380 95.66 -113.76 1.09
C LYS A 380 94.30 -113.32 0.55
N GLN A 381 93.34 -114.24 0.43
CA GLN A 381 91.97 -113.93 0.03
C GLN A 381 91.25 -113.08 1.09
N LEU A 382 91.38 -113.44 2.36
CA LEU A 382 90.81 -112.68 3.47
C LEU A 382 91.38 -111.25 3.56
N ALA A 383 92.69 -111.09 3.36
CA ALA A 383 93.33 -109.78 3.31
C ALA A 383 92.85 -108.94 2.12
N GLN A 384 92.64 -109.57 0.95
CA GLN A 384 92.05 -108.90 -0.22
C GLN A 384 90.61 -108.46 0.08
N GLU A 385 89.76 -109.35 0.60
CA GLU A 385 88.37 -109.01 0.95
C GLU A 385 88.28 -107.92 2.03
N GLN A 386 89.24 -107.86 2.97
CA GLN A 386 89.28 -106.78 3.96
C GLN A 386 89.58 -105.41 3.32
N ILE A 387 90.47 -105.35 2.32
CA ILE A 387 90.73 -104.11 1.56
C ILE A 387 89.46 -103.70 0.81
N GLU A 388 88.80 -104.65 0.18
CA GLU A 388 87.58 -104.40 -0.58
C GLU A 388 86.42 -103.92 0.31
N ILE A 389 86.27 -104.47 1.53
CA ILE A 389 85.28 -103.98 2.53
C ILE A 389 85.53 -102.51 2.89
N ILE A 390 86.80 -102.11 3.02
CA ILE A 390 87.14 -100.71 3.31
C ILE A 390 86.71 -99.81 2.15
N THR A 391 86.94 -100.25 0.91
CA THR A 391 86.51 -99.53 -0.30
C THR A 391 84.98 -99.43 -0.39
N ASP A 392 84.25 -100.50 -0.11
CA ASP A 392 82.78 -100.50 -0.11
C ASP A 392 82.20 -99.54 0.95
N ARG A 393 82.80 -99.52 2.15
CA ARG A 393 82.43 -98.56 3.21
C ARG A 393 82.67 -97.11 2.81
N GLN A 394 83.74 -96.82 2.07
CA GLN A 394 83.99 -95.46 1.58
C GLN A 394 82.94 -95.02 0.56
N THR A 395 82.49 -95.91 -0.32
CA THR A 395 81.41 -95.65 -1.28
C THR A 395 80.06 -95.45 -0.58
N LEU A 396 79.79 -96.24 0.46
CA LEU A 396 78.60 -96.07 1.33
C LEU A 396 78.58 -94.70 2.03
N ILE A 397 79.70 -94.26 2.60
CA ILE A 397 79.79 -92.95 3.26
C ILE A 397 79.57 -91.81 2.25
N LYS A 398 80.10 -91.94 1.02
CA LYS A 398 79.88 -90.94 -0.04
C LYS A 398 78.41 -90.82 -0.43
N SER A 399 77.73 -91.94 -0.66
CA SER A 399 76.28 -91.93 -0.99
C SER A 399 75.43 -91.42 0.18
N GLN A 400 75.77 -91.77 1.43
CA GLN A 400 75.11 -91.24 2.62
C GLN A 400 75.25 -89.71 2.75
N ASN A 401 76.45 -89.15 2.54
CA ASN A 401 76.69 -87.71 2.58
C ASN A 401 75.91 -86.96 1.50
N GLN A 402 75.73 -87.57 0.32
CA GLN A 402 74.91 -87.00 -0.75
C GLN A 402 73.43 -86.92 -0.35
N PHE A 403 72.87 -87.97 0.26
CA PHE A 403 71.51 -87.93 0.78
C PHE A 403 71.32 -86.85 1.85
N GLN A 404 72.27 -86.74 2.77
CA GLN A 404 72.19 -85.73 3.83
C GLN A 404 72.21 -84.30 3.27
N LYS A 405 73.00 -84.06 2.22
CA LYS A 405 73.00 -82.77 1.51
C LYS A 405 71.63 -82.49 0.87
N ILE A 406 71.05 -83.49 0.20
CA ILE A 406 69.73 -83.38 -0.44
C ILE A 406 68.64 -83.00 0.58
N PHE A 407 68.60 -83.67 1.74
CA PHE A 407 67.63 -83.35 2.78
C PHE A 407 67.79 -81.93 3.35
N SER A 408 69.04 -81.43 3.46
CA SER A 408 69.30 -80.05 3.86
C SER A 408 68.77 -79.05 2.83
N ASP A 409 69.01 -79.30 1.55
CA ASP A 409 68.54 -78.43 0.46
C ASP A 409 67.00 -78.40 0.41
N TYR A 410 66.33 -79.54 0.61
CA TYR A 410 64.86 -79.61 0.71
C TYR A 410 64.30 -78.81 1.88
N ASN A 411 64.89 -78.95 3.08
CA ASN A 411 64.45 -78.19 4.24
C ASN A 411 64.61 -76.67 4.03
N SER A 412 65.71 -76.24 3.38
CA SER A 412 65.91 -74.83 3.02
C SER A 412 64.81 -74.32 2.10
N ILE A 413 64.45 -75.09 1.06
CA ILE A 413 63.40 -74.71 0.11
C ILE A 413 62.03 -74.63 0.80
N LEU A 414 61.73 -75.53 1.73
CA LEU A 414 60.48 -75.49 2.50
C LEU A 414 60.36 -74.21 3.33
N TYR A 415 61.44 -73.78 3.99
CA TYR A 415 61.45 -72.51 4.74
C TYR A 415 61.20 -71.30 3.82
N GLU A 416 61.84 -71.26 2.65
CA GLU A 416 61.63 -70.18 1.66
C GLU A 416 60.18 -70.15 1.16
N LEU A 417 59.57 -71.31 0.92
CA LEU A 417 58.17 -71.42 0.51
C LEU A 417 57.22 -70.92 1.61
N GLU A 418 57.50 -71.25 2.87
CA GLU A 418 56.68 -70.80 4.00
C GLU A 418 56.74 -69.28 4.19
N ILE A 419 57.93 -68.68 4.04
CA ILE A 419 58.10 -67.22 4.03
C ILE A 419 57.27 -66.62 2.90
N THR A 420 57.39 -67.16 1.68
CA THR A 420 56.67 -66.67 0.50
C THR A 420 55.14 -66.77 0.67
N ILE A 421 54.63 -67.83 1.28
CA ILE A 421 53.19 -67.99 1.58
C ILE A 421 52.73 -66.92 2.58
N ASN A 422 53.51 -66.68 3.65
CA ASN A 422 53.19 -65.69 4.67
C ASN A 422 53.24 -64.25 4.14
N GLU A 423 54.14 -63.95 3.21
CA GLU A 423 54.19 -62.63 2.56
C GLU A 423 53.00 -62.41 1.62
N ASN A 424 52.60 -63.45 0.86
CA ASN A 424 51.41 -63.38 0.01
C ASN A 424 50.12 -63.21 0.81
N SER A 425 50.00 -63.84 1.98
CA SER A 425 48.82 -63.65 2.84
C SER A 425 48.69 -62.19 3.31
N LYS A 426 49.80 -61.55 3.69
CA LYS A 426 49.84 -60.13 4.06
C LYS A 426 49.46 -59.21 2.89
N LEU A 427 49.96 -59.50 1.69
CA LEU A 427 49.63 -58.73 0.48
C LEU A 427 48.14 -58.81 0.13
N ASN A 428 47.51 -59.97 0.28
CA ASN A 428 46.07 -60.11 0.06
C ASN A 428 45.26 -59.29 1.06
N VAL A 429 45.62 -59.31 2.35
CA VAL A 429 44.94 -58.49 3.36
C VAL A 429 45.04 -57.00 3.02
N LEU A 430 46.21 -56.51 2.61
CA LEU A 430 46.42 -55.12 2.19
C LEU A 430 45.57 -54.74 0.95
N LYS A 431 45.42 -55.67 0.01
CA LYS A 431 44.59 -55.47 -1.18
C LYS A 431 43.10 -55.41 -0.82
N ASP A 432 42.65 -56.22 0.12
CA ASP A 432 41.27 -56.24 0.60
C ASP A 432 40.93 -54.96 1.41
N THR A 433 41.85 -54.45 2.24
CA THR A 433 41.64 -53.15 2.90
C THR A 433 41.59 -52.00 1.90
N SER A 434 42.50 -51.96 0.92
CA SER A 434 42.51 -50.90 -0.10
C SER A 434 41.25 -50.92 -0.96
N THR A 435 40.75 -52.10 -1.34
CA THR A 435 39.50 -52.20 -2.12
C THR A 435 38.29 -51.75 -1.30
N ARG A 436 38.22 -52.07 0.00
CA ARG A 436 37.16 -51.60 0.89
C ARG A 436 37.16 -50.08 1.07
N GLU A 437 38.34 -49.48 1.27
CA GLU A 437 38.48 -48.02 1.38
C GLU A 437 38.04 -47.32 0.09
N ASN A 438 38.46 -47.83 -1.08
CA ASN A 438 38.04 -47.29 -2.36
C ASN A 438 36.52 -47.40 -2.58
N LEU A 439 35.90 -48.50 -2.15
CA LEU A 439 34.45 -48.67 -2.24
C LEU A 439 33.70 -47.68 -1.34
N GLN A 440 34.21 -47.46 -0.12
CA GLN A 440 33.64 -46.50 0.83
C GLN A 440 33.76 -45.06 0.34
N VAL A 441 34.90 -44.68 -0.25
CA VAL A 441 35.10 -43.36 -0.89
C VAL A 441 34.14 -43.18 -2.07
N LEU A 442 33.96 -44.22 -2.90
CA LEU A 442 33.02 -44.16 -4.03
C LEU A 442 31.57 -43.97 -3.58
N GLU A 443 31.14 -44.66 -2.53
CA GLU A 443 29.81 -44.48 -1.94
C GLU A 443 29.63 -43.10 -1.30
N GLN A 444 30.69 -42.53 -0.74
CA GLN A 444 30.66 -41.17 -0.21
C GLN A 444 30.53 -40.13 -1.33
N ILE A 445 31.34 -40.24 -2.39
CA ILE A 445 31.24 -39.37 -3.58
C ILE A 445 29.84 -39.45 -4.19
N LYS A 446 29.24 -40.65 -4.24
CA LYS A 446 27.88 -40.83 -4.78
C LYS A 446 26.83 -40.10 -3.94
N ARG A 447 26.96 -40.11 -2.61
CA ARG A 447 26.08 -39.36 -1.70
C ARG A 447 26.26 -37.85 -1.86
N GLU A 448 27.50 -37.39 -1.97
CA GLU A 448 27.80 -35.97 -2.20
C GLU A 448 27.27 -35.49 -3.56
N GLN A 449 27.36 -36.30 -4.61
CA GLN A 449 26.76 -36.00 -5.92
C GLN A 449 25.23 -35.90 -5.84
N GLN A 450 24.56 -36.75 -5.06
CA GLN A 450 23.11 -36.67 -4.86
C GLN A 450 22.72 -35.37 -4.13
N LEU A 451 23.44 -35.02 -3.06
CA LEU A 451 23.20 -33.77 -2.33
C LEU A 451 23.41 -32.54 -3.22
N LEU A 452 24.47 -32.54 -4.03
CA LEU A 452 24.75 -31.44 -4.96
C LEU A 452 23.65 -31.30 -6.03
N GLU A 453 23.11 -32.42 -6.52
CA GLU A 453 22.01 -32.41 -7.50
C GLU A 453 20.70 -31.92 -6.87
N GLU A 454 20.45 -32.22 -5.59
CA GLU A 454 19.33 -31.66 -4.83
C GLU A 454 19.47 -30.15 -4.62
N GLU A 455 20.67 -29.69 -4.22
CA GLU A 455 20.97 -28.27 -4.04
C GLU A 455 20.83 -27.48 -5.35
N LYS A 456 21.26 -28.07 -6.48
CA LYS A 456 21.06 -27.49 -7.82
C LYS A 456 19.57 -27.35 -8.16
N LYS A 457 18.73 -28.32 -7.80
CA LYS A 457 17.28 -28.23 -8.00
C LYS A 457 16.66 -27.13 -7.15
N THR A 458 17.09 -26.99 -5.88
CA THR A 458 16.61 -25.89 -5.02
C THR A 458 17.03 -24.53 -5.57
N PHE A 459 18.26 -24.40 -6.05
CA PHE A 459 18.75 -23.16 -6.66
C PHE A 459 18.00 -22.79 -7.95
N GLU A 460 17.71 -23.77 -8.81
CA GLU A 460 16.93 -23.53 -10.03
C GLU A 460 15.47 -23.12 -9.69
N GLN A 461 14.90 -23.65 -8.61
CA GLN A 461 13.58 -23.26 -8.14
C GLN A 461 13.58 -21.84 -7.56
N GLU A 462 14.60 -21.48 -6.78
CA GLU A 462 14.77 -20.12 -6.24
C GLU A 462 14.94 -19.09 -7.37
N LYS A 463 15.76 -19.41 -8.38
CA LYS A 463 15.91 -18.59 -9.58
C LYS A 463 14.58 -18.37 -10.29
N LYS A 464 13.74 -19.40 -10.45
CA LYS A 464 12.39 -19.26 -11.02
C LYS A 464 11.48 -18.39 -10.16
N ASN A 465 11.61 -18.45 -8.84
CA ASN A 465 10.84 -17.60 -7.93
C ASN A 465 11.26 -16.13 -8.06
N LEU A 466 12.56 -15.85 -8.06
CA LEU A 466 13.12 -14.51 -8.27
C LEU A 466 12.71 -13.92 -9.63
N GLU A 467 12.69 -14.73 -10.69
CA GLU A 467 12.21 -14.29 -12.02
C GLU A 467 10.72 -13.89 -11.99
N LYS A 468 9.89 -14.59 -11.19
CA LYS A 468 8.48 -14.22 -10.99
C LYS A 468 8.35 -12.93 -10.19
N GLU A 469 9.08 -12.79 -9.09
CA GLU A 469 9.09 -11.56 -8.28
C GLU A 469 9.54 -10.36 -9.12
N LYS A 470 10.59 -10.51 -9.93
CA LYS A 470 11.05 -9.48 -10.85
C LYS A 470 9.96 -9.04 -11.82
N LYS A 471 9.19 -9.98 -12.40
CA LYS A 471 8.05 -9.63 -13.26
C LYS A 471 6.98 -8.84 -12.52
N VAL A 472 6.64 -9.23 -11.30
CA VAL A 472 5.68 -8.48 -10.46
C VAL A 472 6.19 -7.07 -10.19
N PHE A 473 7.47 -6.90 -9.86
CA PHE A 473 8.07 -5.58 -9.69
C PHE A 473 8.05 -4.74 -10.97
N ASP A 474 8.33 -5.34 -12.14
CA ASP A 474 8.26 -4.64 -13.42
C ASP A 474 6.82 -4.19 -13.75
N ASP A 475 5.81 -5.00 -13.42
CA ASP A 475 4.41 -4.63 -13.61
C ASP A 475 3.94 -3.56 -12.62
N GLN A 476 4.35 -3.64 -11.35
CA GLN A 476 4.12 -2.57 -10.36
C GLN A 476 4.76 -1.25 -10.81
N LYS A 477 5.99 -1.30 -11.33
CA LYS A 477 6.69 -0.12 -11.85
C LYS A 477 5.90 0.53 -12.99
N LYS A 478 5.38 -0.26 -13.94
CA LYS A 478 4.52 0.26 -15.02
C LYS A 478 3.26 0.91 -14.46
N ASN A 479 2.61 0.29 -13.47
CA ASN A 479 1.44 0.87 -12.82
C ASN A 479 1.76 2.24 -12.20
N PHE A 480 2.86 2.34 -11.44
CA PHE A 480 3.29 3.63 -10.86
C PHE A 480 3.63 4.67 -11.94
N GLU A 481 4.23 4.26 -13.06
CA GLU A 481 4.48 5.16 -14.19
C GLU A 481 3.17 5.68 -14.80
N THR A 482 2.13 4.83 -14.92
CA THR A 482 0.81 5.26 -15.40
C THR A 482 0.09 6.18 -14.41
N GLU A 483 0.13 5.87 -13.11
CA GLU A 483 -0.45 6.70 -12.06
C GLU A 483 0.21 8.08 -12.00
N ARG A 484 1.54 8.12 -12.08
CA ARG A 484 2.29 9.38 -12.15
C ARG A 484 1.92 10.20 -13.38
N ALA A 485 1.67 9.57 -14.53
CA ALA A 485 1.21 10.27 -15.73
C ALA A 485 -0.21 10.85 -15.56
N LEU A 486 -1.12 10.10 -14.92
CA LEU A 486 -2.47 10.59 -14.58
C LEU A 486 -2.41 11.78 -13.63
N LEU A 487 -1.67 11.66 -12.52
CA LEU A 487 -1.48 12.75 -11.55
C LEU A 487 -0.86 13.99 -12.19
N HIS A 488 0.04 13.81 -13.17
CA HIS A 488 0.59 14.93 -13.91
C HIS A 488 -0.46 15.66 -14.76
N ASN A 489 -1.36 14.91 -15.40
CA ASN A 489 -2.48 15.48 -16.16
C ASN A 489 -3.47 16.20 -15.23
N ASP A 490 -3.82 15.60 -14.09
CA ASP A 490 -4.71 16.23 -13.10
C ASP A 490 -4.12 17.53 -12.56
N ARG A 491 -2.82 17.53 -12.24
CA ARG A 491 -2.11 18.75 -11.83
C ARG A 491 -2.21 19.85 -12.88
N LYS A 492 -2.05 19.49 -14.17
CA LYS A 492 -2.15 20.44 -15.28
C LYS A 492 -3.57 21.00 -15.43
N LEU A 493 -4.59 20.17 -15.20
CA LEU A 493 -5.99 20.59 -15.24
C LEU A 493 -6.32 21.55 -14.09
N LEU A 494 -5.85 21.25 -12.88
CA LEU A 494 -5.98 22.14 -11.72
C LEU A 494 -5.25 23.48 -11.91
N GLU A 495 -4.09 23.46 -12.57
CA GLU A 495 -3.36 24.68 -12.91
C GLU A 495 -4.15 25.54 -13.91
N GLN A 496 -4.79 24.93 -14.90
CA GLN A 496 -5.69 25.62 -15.83
C GLN A 496 -6.94 26.19 -15.12
N GLU A 497 -7.54 25.43 -14.22
CA GLU A 497 -8.67 25.88 -13.41
C GLU A 497 -8.28 27.07 -12.53
N THR A 498 -7.10 27.02 -11.89
CA THR A 498 -6.54 28.12 -11.08
C THR A 498 -6.38 29.39 -11.91
N ILE A 499 -5.83 29.29 -13.13
CA ILE A 499 -5.72 30.42 -14.05
C ILE A 499 -7.11 30.99 -14.39
N THR A 500 -8.08 30.12 -14.69
CA THR A 500 -9.44 30.52 -15.04
C THR A 500 -10.12 31.26 -13.88
N LEU A 501 -10.08 30.68 -12.68
CA LEU A 501 -10.61 31.30 -11.47
C LEU A 501 -9.93 32.63 -11.16
N GLN A 502 -8.61 32.74 -11.40
CA GLN A 502 -7.90 34.00 -11.22
C GLN A 502 -8.37 35.07 -12.23
N THR A 503 -8.64 34.69 -13.49
CA THR A 503 -9.22 35.63 -14.47
C THR A 503 -10.64 36.06 -14.10
N GLU A 504 -11.47 35.15 -13.59
CA GLU A 504 -12.80 35.47 -13.11
C GLU A 504 -12.75 36.41 -11.90
N ARG A 505 -11.85 36.16 -10.94
CA ARG A 505 -11.62 37.04 -9.80
C ARG A 505 -11.23 38.45 -10.26
N MET A 506 -10.29 38.59 -11.20
CA MET A 506 -9.91 39.90 -11.74
C MET A 506 -11.10 40.61 -12.42
N SER A 507 -11.99 39.86 -13.10
CA SER A 507 -13.19 40.42 -13.70
C SER A 507 -14.19 40.91 -12.64
N LEU A 508 -14.40 40.13 -11.57
CA LEU A 508 -15.27 40.52 -10.46
C LEU A 508 -14.71 41.71 -9.67
N ASP A 509 -13.40 41.78 -9.48
CA ASP A 509 -12.71 42.92 -8.88
C ASP A 509 -12.95 44.19 -9.72
N HIS A 510 -12.81 44.08 -11.05
CA HIS A 510 -13.10 45.19 -11.95
C HIS A 510 -14.58 45.60 -11.90
N GLN A 511 -15.51 44.65 -11.89
CA GLN A 511 -16.94 44.93 -11.76
C GLN A 511 -17.27 45.62 -10.43
N SER A 512 -16.66 45.17 -9.33
CA SER A 512 -16.83 45.77 -8.01
C SER A 512 -16.35 47.22 -7.98
N GLN A 513 -15.20 47.51 -8.62
CA GLN A 513 -14.69 48.87 -8.78
C GLN A 513 -15.67 49.77 -9.54
N LEU A 514 -16.25 49.28 -10.64
CA LEU A 514 -17.25 50.03 -11.41
C LEU A 514 -18.50 50.36 -10.58
N TYR A 515 -18.95 49.42 -9.75
CA TYR A 515 -20.08 49.69 -8.84
C TYR A 515 -19.72 50.72 -7.76
N GLU A 516 -18.52 50.66 -7.19
CA GLU A 516 -18.06 51.64 -6.21
C GLU A 516 -17.98 53.05 -6.81
N ASP A 517 -17.50 53.16 -8.05
CA ASP A 517 -17.45 54.44 -8.78
C ASP A 517 -18.86 54.96 -9.10
N CYS A 518 -19.78 54.10 -9.53
CA CYS A 518 -21.19 54.47 -9.73
C CYS A 518 -21.85 54.95 -8.43
N GLU A 519 -21.55 54.29 -7.29
CA GLU A 519 -22.08 54.72 -6.00
C GLU A 519 -21.56 56.12 -5.62
N LYS A 520 -20.27 56.38 -5.83
CA LYS A 520 -19.67 57.71 -5.59
C LYS A 520 -20.34 58.78 -6.47
N ASP A 521 -20.56 58.49 -7.75
CA ASP A 521 -21.23 59.41 -8.67
C ASP A 521 -22.67 59.72 -8.23
N LEU A 522 -23.43 58.69 -7.85
CA LEU A 522 -24.79 58.86 -7.32
C LEU A 522 -24.80 59.66 -6.01
N GLN A 523 -23.84 59.43 -5.11
CA GLN A 523 -23.70 60.23 -3.90
C GLN A 523 -23.38 61.70 -4.21
N ASN A 524 -22.57 61.96 -5.22
CA ASN A 524 -22.27 63.32 -5.67
C ASN A 524 -23.50 64.00 -6.28
N GLU A 525 -24.24 63.30 -7.14
CA GLU A 525 -25.50 63.80 -7.72
C GLU A 525 -26.52 64.11 -6.61
N LYS A 526 -26.67 63.21 -5.62
CA LYS A 526 -27.51 63.44 -4.45
C LYS A 526 -27.13 64.73 -3.70
N LYS A 527 -25.84 64.97 -3.47
CA LYS A 527 -25.38 66.22 -2.83
C LYS A 527 -25.71 67.45 -3.66
N VAL A 528 -25.52 67.39 -4.98
CA VAL A 528 -25.86 68.50 -5.89
C VAL A 528 -27.37 68.78 -5.87
N LEU A 529 -28.19 67.74 -5.95
CA LEU A 529 -29.64 67.86 -5.88
C LEU A 529 -30.12 68.39 -4.52
N GLN A 530 -29.46 67.98 -3.43
CA GLN A 530 -29.75 68.49 -2.10
C GLN A 530 -29.47 70.00 -2.01
N VAL A 531 -28.31 70.46 -2.49
CA VAL A 531 -28.00 71.90 -2.53
C VAL A 531 -29.03 72.67 -3.36
N ARG A 532 -29.42 72.14 -4.52
CA ARG A 532 -30.46 72.77 -5.36
C ARG A 532 -31.82 72.82 -4.68
N TYR A 533 -32.19 71.77 -3.95
CA TYR A 533 -33.41 71.74 -3.16
C TYR A 533 -33.38 72.81 -2.06
N GLU A 534 -32.28 72.90 -1.31
CA GLU A 534 -32.10 73.92 -0.27
C GLU A 534 -32.19 75.35 -0.84
N GLN A 535 -31.60 75.58 -2.03
CA GLN A 535 -31.72 76.84 -2.74
C GLN A 535 -33.18 77.15 -3.18
N LEU A 536 -33.90 76.19 -3.74
CA LEU A 536 -35.30 76.40 -4.13
C LEU A 536 -36.20 76.66 -2.91
N VAL A 537 -35.90 76.02 -1.78
CA VAL A 537 -36.60 76.27 -0.52
C VAL A 537 -36.33 77.70 -0.03
N SER A 538 -35.09 78.18 -0.06
CA SER A 538 -34.78 79.56 0.33
C SER A 538 -35.45 80.58 -0.60
N GLU A 539 -35.40 80.38 -1.91
CA GLU A 539 -36.09 81.21 -2.90
C GLU A 539 -37.62 81.23 -2.67
N THR A 540 -38.22 80.07 -2.37
CA THR A 540 -39.65 79.96 -2.06
C THR A 540 -40.01 80.70 -0.78
N ASN A 541 -39.17 80.61 0.25
CA ASN A 541 -39.36 81.32 1.50
C ASN A 541 -39.25 82.85 1.31
N ASP A 542 -38.27 83.31 0.53
CA ASP A 542 -38.11 84.72 0.18
C ASP A 542 -39.33 85.26 -0.59
N LEU A 543 -39.83 84.49 -1.55
CA LEU A 543 -41.05 84.83 -2.29
C LEU A 543 -42.27 84.86 -1.38
N ARG A 544 -42.42 83.89 -0.47
CA ARG A 544 -43.50 83.87 0.52
C ARG A 544 -43.44 85.10 1.43
N GLN A 545 -42.26 85.47 1.92
CA GLN A 545 -42.09 86.67 2.74
C GLN A 545 -42.45 87.95 1.97
N LYS A 546 -42.05 88.06 0.69
CA LYS A 546 -42.44 89.19 -0.18
C LYS A 546 -43.96 89.24 -0.38
N LEU A 547 -44.61 88.10 -0.55
CA LEU A 547 -46.05 88.00 -0.71
C LEU A 547 -46.80 88.40 0.57
N ASP A 548 -46.33 87.96 1.73
CA ASP A 548 -46.87 88.35 3.03
C ASP A 548 -46.73 89.87 3.25
N GLN A 549 -45.55 90.43 2.94
CA GLN A 549 -45.32 91.88 2.99
C GLN A 549 -46.27 92.65 2.07
N LYS A 550 -46.46 92.19 0.83
CA LYS A 550 -47.41 92.80 -0.12
C LYS A 550 -48.85 92.68 0.34
N THR A 551 -49.21 91.58 1.00
CA THR A 551 -50.53 91.38 1.59
C THR A 551 -50.79 92.37 2.72
N ILE A 552 -49.81 92.61 3.60
CA ILE A 552 -49.89 93.63 4.65
C ILE A 552 -50.02 95.03 4.06
N GLU A 553 -49.22 95.37 3.04
CA GLU A 553 -49.30 96.66 2.33
C GLU A 553 -50.69 96.86 1.72
N LEU A 554 -51.23 95.86 1.01
CA LEU A 554 -52.57 95.89 0.43
C LEU A 554 -53.65 96.05 1.51
N GLN A 555 -53.54 95.34 2.64
CA GLN A 555 -54.49 95.47 3.74
C GLN A 555 -54.45 96.89 4.35
N LYS A 556 -53.27 97.51 4.42
CA LYS A 556 -53.12 98.90 4.89
C LYS A 556 -53.77 99.90 3.91
N THR A 557 -53.54 99.75 2.60
CA THR A 557 -54.16 100.63 1.60
C THR A 557 -55.68 100.43 1.55
N MET A 558 -56.18 99.20 1.69
CA MET A 558 -57.61 98.93 1.81
C MET A 558 -58.23 99.62 3.04
N LYS A 559 -57.56 99.58 4.20
CA LYS A 559 -58.03 100.31 5.40
C LYS A 559 -58.05 101.82 5.19
N GLN A 560 -57.00 102.39 4.56
CA GLN A 560 -56.96 103.81 4.24
C GLN A 560 -58.07 104.22 3.27
N LEU A 561 -58.34 103.38 2.25
CA LEU A 561 -59.43 103.62 1.30
C LEU A 561 -60.81 103.52 1.96
N ALA A 562 -60.99 102.59 2.90
CA ALA A 562 -62.22 102.51 3.70
C ALA A 562 -62.42 103.77 4.55
N GLN A 563 -61.37 104.25 5.22
CA GLN A 563 -61.40 105.49 6.01
C GLN A 563 -61.73 106.72 5.15
N SER A 564 -61.10 106.87 3.98
CA SER A 564 -61.41 107.99 3.08
C SER A 564 -62.82 107.88 2.48
N ALA A 565 -63.32 106.67 2.24
CA ALA A 565 -64.71 106.46 1.83
C ALA A 565 -65.71 106.89 2.92
N GLU A 566 -65.43 106.57 4.20
CA GLU A 566 -66.22 107.04 5.35
C GLU A 566 -66.18 108.57 5.49
N GLU A 567 -65.01 109.20 5.33
CA GLU A 567 -64.85 110.66 5.35
C GLU A 567 -65.65 111.33 4.21
N ILE A 568 -65.57 110.78 2.99
CA ILE A 568 -66.37 111.26 1.86
C ILE A 568 -67.86 111.13 2.17
N GLN A 569 -68.31 110.05 2.81
CA GLN A 569 -69.71 109.87 3.20
C GLN A 569 -70.14 110.89 4.25
N LEU A 570 -69.29 111.20 5.22
CA LEU A 570 -69.54 112.23 6.23
C LEU A 570 -69.64 113.62 5.57
N LEU A 571 -68.70 113.97 4.70
CA LEU A 571 -68.70 115.24 3.96
C LEU A 571 -69.94 115.38 3.05
N ARG A 572 -70.35 114.30 2.37
CA ARG A 572 -71.60 114.27 1.59
C ARG A 572 -72.82 114.50 2.47
N SER A 573 -72.86 113.91 3.66
CA SER A 573 -73.96 114.10 4.62
C SER A 573 -73.99 115.54 5.14
N GLN A 574 -72.83 116.13 5.42
CA GLN A 574 -72.70 117.53 5.82
C GLN A 574 -73.19 118.48 4.73
N LEU A 575 -72.79 118.26 3.47
CA LEU A 575 -73.28 119.05 2.33
C LEU A 575 -74.80 118.97 2.17
N LEU A 576 -75.39 117.79 2.40
CA LEU A 576 -76.83 117.60 2.34
C LEU A 576 -77.57 118.39 3.43
N ILE A 577 -77.03 118.43 4.66
CA ILE A 577 -77.58 119.26 5.74
C ILE A 577 -77.51 120.74 5.38
N TYR A 578 -76.35 121.24 4.91
CA TYR A 578 -76.23 122.63 4.49
C TYR A 578 -77.14 123.00 3.32
N GLU A 579 -77.35 122.09 2.37
CA GLU A 579 -78.33 122.29 1.30
C GLU A 579 -79.75 122.41 1.84
N GLU A 580 -80.11 121.59 2.83
CA GLU A 580 -81.42 121.63 3.48
C GLU A 580 -81.61 122.89 4.33
N ASP A 581 -80.60 123.30 5.10
CA ASP A 581 -80.60 124.55 5.85
C ASP A 581 -80.77 125.76 4.92
N PHE A 582 -80.02 125.78 3.80
CA PHE A 582 -80.14 126.81 2.78
C PHE A 582 -81.55 126.83 2.16
N ARG A 583 -82.15 125.66 1.89
CA ARG A 583 -83.55 125.58 1.41
C ARG A 583 -84.54 126.12 2.44
N HIS A 584 -84.36 125.80 3.72
CA HIS A 584 -85.21 126.31 4.80
C HIS A 584 -85.09 127.82 4.94
N GLU A 585 -83.87 128.35 4.93
CA GLU A 585 -83.61 129.78 5.01
C GLU A 585 -84.20 130.53 3.82
N LYS A 586 -84.10 129.96 2.61
CA LYS A 586 -84.77 130.49 1.42
C LYS A 586 -86.29 130.52 1.58
N LYS A 587 -86.91 129.42 2.04
CA LYS A 587 -88.36 129.36 2.30
C LYS A 587 -88.79 130.38 3.35
N LEU A 588 -88.00 130.56 4.40
CA LEU A 588 -88.27 131.55 5.45
C LEU A 588 -88.18 132.98 4.90
N ALA A 589 -87.15 133.26 4.08
CA ALA A 589 -86.99 134.55 3.42
C ALA A 589 -88.15 134.85 2.47
N ASP A 590 -88.61 133.86 1.69
CA ASP A 590 -89.78 133.98 0.82
C ASP A 590 -91.06 134.25 1.64
N ALA A 591 -91.25 133.56 2.77
CA ALA A 591 -92.39 133.79 3.67
C ALA A 591 -92.37 135.19 4.31
N LEU A 592 -91.20 135.67 4.75
CA LEU A 592 -91.04 137.04 5.27
C LEU A 592 -91.29 138.09 4.19
N LEU A 593 -90.90 137.82 2.95
CA LEU A 593 -91.21 138.69 1.81
C LEU A 593 -92.71 138.75 1.55
N GLU A 594 -93.40 137.61 1.65
CA GLU A 594 -94.86 137.54 1.54
C GLU A 594 -95.58 138.31 2.67
N GLU A 595 -95.14 138.15 3.93
CA GLU A 595 -95.64 138.96 5.05
C GLU A 595 -95.37 140.45 4.86
N LYS A 596 -94.17 140.82 4.42
CA LYS A 596 -93.83 142.22 4.11
C LYS A 596 -94.75 142.79 3.03
N ASN A 597 -95.02 142.03 1.97
CA ASN A 597 -95.93 142.44 0.91
C ASN A 597 -97.37 142.57 1.43
N SER A 598 -97.82 141.63 2.26
CA SER A 598 -99.14 141.67 2.91
C SER A 598 -99.29 142.88 3.83
N LEU A 599 -98.30 143.15 4.68
CA LEU A 599 -98.24 144.34 5.53
C LEU A 599 -98.18 145.63 4.72
N SER A 600 -97.45 145.66 3.59
CA SER A 600 -97.47 146.80 2.66
C SER A 600 -98.85 147.02 2.06
N ILE A 601 -99.56 145.96 1.67
CA ILE A 601 -100.94 146.04 1.18
C ILE A 601 -101.87 146.56 2.28
N GLU A 602 -101.76 146.06 3.51
CA GLU A 602 -102.60 146.47 4.62
C GLU A 602 -102.32 147.92 5.04
N LEU A 603 -101.05 148.32 5.08
CA LEU A 603 -100.65 149.72 5.29
C LEU A 603 -101.24 150.61 4.19
N GLN A 604 -101.21 150.17 2.93
CA GLN A 604 -101.80 150.90 1.81
C GLN A 604 -103.33 151.06 1.97
N LYS A 605 -104.04 150.00 2.38
CA LYS A 605 -105.48 150.11 2.72
C LYS A 605 -105.73 151.10 3.85
N GLN A 606 -104.89 151.12 4.87
CA GLN A 606 -105.01 152.05 6.01
C GLN A 606 -104.76 153.50 5.59
N ILE A 607 -103.81 153.72 4.68
CA ILE A 607 -103.58 155.02 4.03
C ILE A 607 -104.82 155.46 3.24
N ASP A 608 -105.42 154.56 2.46
CA ASP A 608 -106.61 154.87 1.66
C ASP A 608 -107.86 155.13 2.53
N PHE A 609 -108.01 154.41 3.64
CA PHE A 609 -109.06 154.66 4.64
C PHE A 609 -108.91 156.03 5.31
N ASN A 610 -107.68 156.40 5.71
CA ASN A 610 -107.42 157.73 6.27
C ASN A 610 -107.70 158.86 5.26
N LYS A 611 -107.44 158.64 3.96
CA LYS A 611 -107.85 159.57 2.89
C LYS A 611 -109.38 159.68 2.76
N GLN A 612 -110.13 158.60 3.00
CA GLN A 612 -111.59 158.63 2.97
C GLN A 612 -112.18 159.37 4.18
N LEU A 613 -111.59 159.22 5.37
CA LEU A 613 -111.98 159.96 6.58
C LEU A 613 -111.73 161.47 6.47
N GLN A 614 -110.73 161.89 5.69
CA GLN A 614 -110.47 163.31 5.43
C GLN A 614 -111.52 163.98 4.52
N ASN A 615 -112.35 163.23 3.79
CA ASN A 615 -113.32 163.77 2.83
C ASN A 615 -114.75 163.96 3.37
N SER A 616 -115.03 163.68 4.65
CA SER A 616 -116.40 163.68 5.21
C SER A 616 -116.67 164.64 6.38
N SER A 617 -115.80 165.63 6.67
CA SER A 617 -116.07 166.68 7.67
C SER A 617 -115.61 168.06 7.18
N ASP A 618 -116.55 168.83 6.64
CA ASP A 618 -116.47 170.29 6.42
C ASP A 618 -117.61 170.98 7.20
N ILE A 619 -117.36 172.21 7.69
CA ILE A 619 -118.20 173.14 8.51
C ILE A 619 -117.81 173.21 10.02
N ASN A 620 -116.72 173.91 10.35
CA ASN A 620 -116.73 175.28 10.93
C ASN A 620 -115.37 175.72 11.52
N ALA A 621 -114.98 176.97 11.16
CA ALA A 621 -114.22 177.98 11.91
C ALA A 621 -112.72 177.79 12.30
N PHE A 622 -111.86 178.36 11.45
CA PHE A 622 -110.83 179.40 11.70
C PHE A 622 -109.88 179.38 12.93
N SER A 623 -108.57 179.30 12.59
CA SER A 623 -107.44 180.15 13.01
C SER A 623 -106.54 179.77 14.21
N ASP A 624 -105.25 179.61 13.86
CA ASP A 624 -103.98 179.96 14.54
C ASP A 624 -103.47 179.24 15.82
N LYS A 625 -102.29 178.63 15.62
CA LYS A 625 -101.10 178.47 16.50
C LYS A 625 -101.14 177.68 17.81
N SER A 626 -100.03 176.93 17.93
CA SER A 626 -99.30 176.54 19.15
C SER A 626 -99.79 175.24 19.80
N LYS A 627 -98.98 174.40 20.44
CA LYS A 627 -97.54 174.31 20.70
C LYS A 627 -97.38 173.05 21.58
N GLN A 628 -96.20 172.41 21.49
CA GLN A 628 -95.48 171.81 22.63
C GLN A 628 -96.10 170.52 23.23
N THR A 629 -95.34 169.55 23.74
CA THR A 629 -94.00 169.53 24.35
C THR A 629 -93.61 168.05 24.49
N SER A 630 -92.37 167.68 24.16
CA SER A 630 -91.26 167.32 25.09
C SER A 630 -91.26 165.82 25.41
N GLU A 631 -90.15 165.11 25.65
CA GLU A 631 -88.75 165.40 26.01
C GLU A 631 -87.88 164.30 25.33
N ASP A 632 -86.72 164.56 24.73
CA ASP A 632 -85.44 165.04 25.26
C ASP A 632 -84.52 163.91 25.76
N SER A 633 -83.30 163.82 25.20
CA SER A 633 -82.02 163.61 25.92
C SER A 633 -80.91 163.10 24.99
N THR A 634 -80.13 164.06 24.50
CA THR A 634 -78.78 163.97 23.95
C THR A 634 -77.76 163.34 24.90
N SER A 635 -76.79 162.57 24.37
CA SER A 635 -75.48 162.40 25.00
C SER A 635 -74.36 162.56 23.96
N ALA A 636 -73.50 163.56 24.18
CA ALA A 636 -72.32 163.85 23.37
C ALA A 636 -71.33 162.66 23.35
N PRO A 637 -70.60 162.41 22.26
CA PRO A 637 -69.65 161.30 22.19
C PRO A 637 -68.38 161.59 23.01
N THR A 638 -68.02 160.66 23.90
CA THR A 638 -66.85 160.71 24.80
C THR A 638 -65.72 159.78 24.37
N CYS A 639 -64.47 160.14 24.67
CA CYS A 639 -63.32 159.26 24.45
C CYS A 639 -63.27 158.11 25.49
N PRO A 640 -63.23 156.83 25.09
CA PRO A 640 -63.35 155.69 26.00
C PRO A 640 -62.12 155.46 26.92
N LYS A 641 -60.98 156.12 26.71
CA LYS A 641 -59.77 155.93 27.54
C LYS A 641 -59.60 156.99 28.65
N CYS A 642 -60.05 158.22 28.45
CA CYS A 642 -59.82 159.34 29.38
C CYS A 642 -61.04 160.21 29.70
N ALA A 643 -62.22 159.86 29.17
CA ALA A 643 -63.53 160.41 29.55
C ALA A 643 -63.73 161.95 29.38
N THR A 644 -63.02 162.59 28.45
CA THR A 644 -63.28 163.99 28.07
C THR A 644 -64.34 164.08 26.94
N SER A 645 -65.20 165.11 27.00
CA SER A 645 -66.36 165.32 26.11
C SER A 645 -66.08 166.35 25.02
N PHE A 646 -66.49 166.06 23.78
CA PHE A 646 -66.23 166.90 22.61
C PHE A 646 -67.52 167.29 21.88
N TRP A 647 -67.51 168.50 21.32
CA TRP A 647 -68.68 169.12 20.70
C TRP A 647 -68.80 168.80 19.19
N SER A 648 -67.81 168.12 18.59
CA SER A 648 -67.89 167.64 17.19
C SER A 648 -67.18 166.29 16.99
N VAL A 649 -67.67 165.47 16.06
CA VAL A 649 -67.09 164.15 15.67
C VAL A 649 -65.69 164.30 15.06
N ARG A 650 -65.34 165.47 14.51
CA ARG A 650 -64.02 165.74 13.95
C ARG A 650 -62.97 165.96 15.06
N ASP A 651 -63.36 166.57 16.18
CA ASP A 651 -62.49 166.78 17.35
C ASP A 651 -62.27 165.49 18.15
N LEU A 652 -63.26 164.59 18.16
CA LEU A 652 -63.12 163.24 18.72
C LEU A 652 -62.08 162.39 17.96
N MET A 653 -62.10 162.41 16.62
CA MET A 653 -61.15 161.66 15.79
C MET A 653 -59.69 162.14 15.99
N ALA A 654 -59.46 163.45 16.09
CA ALA A 654 -58.11 163.99 16.34
C ALA A 654 -57.59 163.67 17.76
N HIS A 655 -58.49 163.55 18.74
CA HIS A 655 -58.15 163.15 20.11
C HIS A 655 -57.87 161.64 20.21
N VAL A 656 -58.66 160.79 19.56
CA VAL A 656 -58.45 159.33 19.52
C VAL A 656 -57.08 158.99 18.90
N GLN A 657 -56.60 159.77 17.92
CA GLN A 657 -55.28 159.58 17.32
C GLN A 657 -54.11 159.84 18.30
N ARG A 658 -54.26 160.72 19.30
CA ARG A 658 -53.23 160.95 20.35
C ARG A 658 -53.40 160.07 21.58
N CYS A 659 -54.62 159.59 21.84
CA CYS A 659 -54.93 158.79 23.02
C CYS A 659 -54.56 157.29 22.86
N LEU A 660 -54.22 156.87 21.63
CA LEU A 660 -53.74 155.52 21.31
C LEU A 660 -52.21 155.35 21.37
N ASP A 661 -51.43 156.44 21.42
CA ASP A 661 -49.95 156.41 21.49
C ASP A 661 -49.41 156.68 22.92
N SER A 662 -50.18 156.33 23.97
CA SER A 662 -49.74 156.27 25.38
C SER A 662 -50.37 155.10 26.13
#